data_AF-A0A0G0I2Q4-F1
#
_entry.id   AF-A0A0G0I2Q4-F1
#
_cell.length_a   1.000
_cell.length_b   1.000
_cell.length_c   1.000
_cell.angle_alpha   90.00
_cell.angle_beta   90.00
_cell.angle_gamma   90.00
#
_symmetry.space_group_name_H-M   'P 1'
#
loop_
_entity.id
_entity.type
_entity.pdbx_description
1 polymer ?
#
loop_
_entity_poly.entity_id
_entity_poly.type
_entity_poly.pdbx_seq_one_letter_code
_entity_poly.pdbx_strand_id
1 'polypeptide(L)'
;MVHIHLRMIGYLSVFIVSFATVKTSFGQHDAMSHSAFIKSFIKHYESTPEGRYTHEYHPFLLERTAQSFKTLEQRLRDQSFDLSGRMIIFGYEEQAIPSYYTNFCMPKINDEASFKKDAGWSMKLHNMFGIMTGFLFKDVNEINRQYFEGMALLEHVNPESILVFDDRAAIFQEDAFGEFFSIMCRVKKAVAAAYKKGDIKTLFQLVCEYWHILYRDEFKIGTRQVAGTQDILFSIEYLNYLTESTLPCLKFFTGPDITYPIEISSKQKKDATRNAQTFVQQFLPHLQPVDEQNTVYIFCSFVDGVGKSTMLGNIQNSMKHGLQYEQFEHVNNSSSQLCELFQYKDKVFIADMPAQISHFTYKPDGIVFVDAATELSQERLAQMSDYARTILPQLESDYYVRLAEAQTAVARGDFFDHADNQGDDIAWFYKNIVLLAKQATNTWIPFLYQGQWCLCHREHPWELRVLQDLGLVRSEGLKNIDAEQMHFIHGVRFPLWYNDFVNDLLERLAAQGIKKVIFVDFLSMYPRSSRENVRINFLLQQMALLERSFVVDHSLYRSFVSGGELLHNFQDKELGDAFRSFFALETKVRLALSCCIEDGRLNRSLAGISLASLTPVLRDVMGHISDQDNALINEMVDQKCALQIEQLQKHFGLSKSFVNVQQSNLDDVYLFGQKIEHIFREVLQCDSLNKLWDDVGELLLDRPYQQGIQTDLYVSTTKEKTVRVLYALNVQTKDVALLTPALRLIRARWYLSLCNFLFAQKHDRGTYYLKDEQFWVVPLMLKKDNNGMLYLVEPVDPFTAWNKDAKISTVIDAIYKRFNVDAKHGYFAEFEKRPYLHAWDVGGTNVALYAYSGGCDARGQGEAREQDQNSLVNLWLTKYRAENGGLVYPTSSLYKDVTSGSIGEVFFEQMKALAVASGKLPVHGITAALLGHKTVYVGDADYKSAIKFFIRLVTTMDMMVKDPDADIVIRSGNQDDYAAALLLFEKCTLPLYFGMYYPDGLFKDVYRIKPYGDA
;
A
#
# COMPACT_ATOMS: atom_id res chain seq x y z
N MET A 1 -26.89 -4.56 29.20
CA MET A 1 -27.63 -3.30 28.96
C MET A 1 -27.09 -2.12 29.78
N VAL A 2 -26.89 -2.22 31.10
CA VAL A 2 -26.38 -1.10 31.94
C VAL A 2 -24.97 -0.63 31.53
N HIS A 3 -24.10 -1.53 31.06
CA HIS A 3 -22.77 -1.17 30.58
C HIS A 3 -22.74 -0.41 29.24
N ILE A 4 -23.78 -0.57 28.41
CA ILE A 4 -23.93 0.14 27.12
C ILE A 4 -24.46 1.57 27.36
N HIS A 5 -25.35 1.76 28.34
CA HIS A 5 -25.83 3.09 28.73
C HIS A 5 -24.74 3.95 29.39
N LEU A 6 -23.87 3.38 30.21
CA LEU A 6 -22.77 4.13 30.82
C LEU A 6 -21.71 4.60 29.81
N ARG A 7 -21.46 3.82 28.74
CA ARG A 7 -20.59 4.26 27.63
C ARG A 7 -21.24 5.39 26.81
N MET A 8 -22.54 5.33 26.51
CA MET A 8 -23.23 6.41 25.79
C MET A 8 -23.24 7.75 26.55
N ILE A 9 -23.39 7.74 27.88
CA ILE A 9 -23.37 8.97 28.69
C ILE A 9 -21.96 9.57 28.76
N GLY A 10 -20.92 8.73 28.77
CA GLY A 10 -19.52 9.16 28.63
C GLY A 10 -19.22 9.78 27.25
N TYR A 11 -19.78 9.22 26.17
CA TYR A 11 -19.66 9.81 24.83
C TYR A 11 -20.42 11.13 24.71
N LEU A 12 -21.62 11.25 25.29
CA LEU A 12 -22.42 12.49 25.23
C LEU A 12 -21.75 13.66 25.96
N SER A 13 -21.08 13.39 27.07
CA SER A 13 -20.37 14.42 27.86
C SER A 13 -19.08 14.89 27.20
N VAL A 14 -18.32 14.00 26.55
CA VAL A 14 -17.18 14.39 25.69
C VAL A 14 -17.66 15.13 24.44
N PHE A 15 -18.82 14.78 23.89
CA PHE A 15 -19.44 15.46 22.73
C PHE A 15 -19.85 16.90 23.07
N ILE A 16 -20.50 17.12 24.22
CA ILE A 16 -20.96 18.45 24.65
C ILE A 16 -19.77 19.36 25.00
N VAL A 17 -18.72 18.84 25.63
CA VAL A 17 -17.52 19.63 25.94
C VAL A 17 -16.74 19.98 24.67
N SER A 18 -16.66 19.07 23.69
CA SER A 18 -16.01 19.34 22.40
C SER A 18 -16.79 20.36 21.56
N PHE A 19 -18.13 20.34 21.60
CA PHE A 19 -18.98 21.32 20.90
C PHE A 19 -19.00 22.70 21.58
N ALA A 20 -18.89 22.76 22.91
CA ALA A 20 -18.89 24.01 23.66
C ALA A 20 -17.54 24.75 23.56
N THR A 21 -16.42 24.04 23.38
CA THR A 21 -15.10 24.67 23.24
C THR A 21 -14.88 25.30 21.85
N VAL A 22 -15.65 24.89 20.83
CA VAL A 22 -15.58 25.44 19.46
C VAL A 22 -16.44 26.71 19.29
N LYS A 23 -17.40 26.98 20.19
CA LYS A 23 -18.38 28.06 19.99
C LYS A 23 -18.04 29.42 20.62
N THR A 24 -16.96 29.56 21.39
CA THR A 24 -16.69 30.77 22.19
C THR A 24 -15.50 31.63 21.75
N SER A 25 -14.88 31.38 20.58
CA SER A 25 -13.77 32.20 20.06
C SER A 25 -14.07 32.94 18.76
N PHE A 26 -15.32 33.34 18.51
CA PHE A 26 -15.69 34.07 17.29
C PHE A 26 -16.03 35.53 17.58
N GLY A 27 -14.97 36.34 17.64
CA GLY A 27 -15.02 37.79 17.65
C GLY A 27 -13.60 38.34 17.50
N GLN A 28 -13.34 39.01 16.38
CA GLN A 28 -12.06 39.54 15.88
C GLN A 28 -11.26 38.56 14.99
N HIS A 29 -11.23 38.86 13.69
CA HIS A 29 -10.35 38.24 12.69
C HIS A 29 -8.90 38.63 12.98
N ASP A 30 -8.28 37.97 13.96
CA ASP A 30 -6.85 38.05 14.25
C ASP A 30 -6.06 37.03 13.41
N ALA A 31 -4.76 37.34 13.23
CA ALA A 31 -3.78 36.58 12.45
C ALA A 31 -3.84 35.05 12.64
N MET A 32 -3.45 34.31 11.60
CA MET A 32 -3.41 32.85 11.60
C MET A 32 -2.72 32.32 12.86
N SER A 33 -3.43 31.54 13.68
CA SER A 33 -2.78 30.79 14.74
C SER A 33 -2.02 29.63 14.09
N HIS A 34 -0.69 29.77 13.96
CA HIS A 34 0.20 28.67 13.54
C HIS A 34 -0.14 27.38 14.28
N SER A 35 -0.36 27.48 15.61
CA SER A 35 -0.76 26.35 16.46
C SER A 35 -2.04 25.65 15.99
N ALA A 36 -3.05 26.38 15.50
CA ALA A 36 -4.30 25.79 15.01
C ALA A 36 -4.07 25.01 13.70
N PHE A 37 -3.27 25.55 12.78
CA PHE A 37 -2.86 24.86 11.56
C PHE A 37 -2.09 23.57 11.90
N ILE A 38 -1.02 23.68 12.70
CA ILE A 38 -0.15 22.56 13.10
C ILE A 38 -0.97 21.43 13.73
N LYS A 39 -1.83 21.78 14.71
CA LYS A 39 -2.68 20.81 15.40
C LYS A 39 -3.65 20.11 14.45
N SER A 40 -4.25 20.88 13.53
CA SER A 40 -5.23 20.34 12.59
C SER A 40 -4.57 19.41 11.57
N PHE A 41 -3.45 19.83 10.97
CA PHE A 41 -2.70 19.04 9.99
C PHE A 41 -2.20 17.72 10.59
N ILE A 42 -1.40 17.77 11.66
CA ILE A 42 -0.79 16.55 12.22
C ILE A 42 -1.84 15.56 12.74
N LYS A 43 -2.90 16.06 13.38
CA LYS A 43 -3.96 15.19 13.93
C LYS A 43 -4.67 14.38 12.84
N HIS A 44 -4.98 15.02 11.71
CA HIS A 44 -5.73 14.40 10.60
C HIS A 44 -4.83 13.82 9.52
N TYR A 45 -3.51 13.95 9.66
CA TYR A 45 -2.54 13.35 8.75
C TYR A 45 -2.76 11.82 8.71
N GLU A 46 -2.97 11.30 7.51
CA GLU A 46 -3.22 9.88 7.28
C GLU A 46 -1.91 9.16 6.92
N SER A 47 -1.29 8.50 7.90
CA SER A 47 0.01 7.83 7.73
C SER A 47 -0.10 6.44 7.09
N THR A 48 -1.29 5.99 6.71
CA THR A 48 -1.50 4.66 6.09
C THR A 48 -0.99 4.65 4.65
N PRO A 49 -0.62 3.48 4.10
CA PRO A 49 -0.28 3.34 2.67
C PRO A 49 -1.35 3.90 1.73
N GLU A 50 -2.61 3.77 2.14
CA GLU A 50 -3.80 4.25 1.46
C GLU A 50 -3.89 5.79 1.49
N GLY A 51 -3.68 6.42 2.64
CA GLY A 51 -3.84 7.87 2.84
C GLY A 51 -2.72 8.77 2.30
N ARG A 52 -1.69 8.21 1.67
CA ARG A 52 -0.49 8.98 1.26
C ARG A 52 -0.74 10.11 0.24
N TYR A 53 -1.91 10.18 -0.38
CA TYR A 53 -2.26 11.23 -1.34
C TYR A 53 -3.31 12.22 -0.84
N THR A 54 -3.76 12.12 0.41
CA THR A 54 -4.98 12.82 0.87
C THR A 54 -4.71 13.88 1.95
N HIS A 55 -3.43 14.18 2.23
CA HIS A 55 -3.00 15.06 3.32
C HIS A 55 -3.36 16.54 3.16
N GLU A 56 -3.78 16.96 1.97
CA GLU A 56 -4.01 18.37 1.65
C GLU A 56 -5.15 19.02 2.45
N TYR A 57 -6.19 18.26 2.79
CA TYR A 57 -7.44 18.82 3.29
C TYR A 57 -7.68 18.40 4.73
N HIS A 58 -7.28 19.25 5.68
CA HIS A 58 -7.58 19.05 7.10
C HIS A 58 -8.61 20.08 7.60
N PRO A 59 -9.31 19.84 8.73
CA PRO A 59 -10.48 20.63 9.13
C PRO A 59 -10.25 22.14 9.20
N PHE A 60 -9.07 22.61 9.60
CA PHE A 60 -8.75 24.04 9.65
C PHE A 60 -8.87 24.71 8.28
N LEU A 61 -8.39 24.06 7.20
CA LEU A 61 -8.50 24.61 5.85
C LEU A 61 -9.93 24.52 5.31
N LEU A 62 -10.63 23.44 5.64
CA LEU A 62 -12.01 23.21 5.22
C LEU A 62 -12.98 24.22 5.86
N GLU A 63 -12.83 24.50 7.16
CA GLU A 63 -13.63 25.49 7.89
C GLU A 63 -13.44 26.89 7.31
N ARG A 64 -12.18 27.27 7.02
CA ARG A 64 -11.90 28.57 6.40
C ARG A 64 -12.45 28.66 4.97
N THR A 65 -12.44 27.55 4.23
CA THR A 65 -13.11 27.48 2.91
C THR A 65 -14.61 27.65 3.06
N ALA A 66 -15.27 26.95 3.99
CA ALA A 66 -16.71 27.14 4.25
C ALA A 66 -17.04 28.61 4.61
N GLN A 67 -16.18 29.26 5.39
CA GLN A 67 -16.34 30.67 5.74
C GLN A 67 -16.19 31.61 4.53
N SER A 68 -15.32 31.29 3.56
CA SER A 68 -15.16 32.11 2.35
C SER A 68 -16.41 32.03 1.46
N PHE A 69 -17.09 30.89 1.42
CA PHE A 69 -18.40 30.76 0.75
C PHE A 69 -19.51 31.54 1.45
N LYS A 70 -19.61 31.44 2.79
CA LYS A 70 -20.57 32.26 3.57
C LYS A 70 -20.36 33.76 3.35
N THR A 71 -19.09 34.18 3.29
CA THR A 71 -18.72 35.57 3.03
C THR A 71 -19.10 35.99 1.61
N LEU A 72 -18.92 35.12 0.61
CA LEU A 72 -19.34 35.40 -0.77
C LEU A 72 -20.86 35.56 -0.88
N GLU A 73 -21.65 34.67 -0.27
CA GLU A 73 -23.11 34.82 -0.21
C GLU A 73 -23.51 36.18 0.38
N GLN A 74 -22.89 36.56 1.50
CA GLN A 74 -23.19 37.84 2.15
C GLN A 74 -22.81 39.03 1.26
N ARG A 75 -21.64 39.00 0.63
CA ARG A 75 -21.16 40.07 -0.27
C ARG A 75 -22.06 40.25 -1.49
N LEU A 76 -22.58 39.16 -2.06
CA LEU A 76 -23.55 39.23 -3.15
C LEU A 76 -24.87 39.87 -2.69
N ARG A 77 -25.37 39.51 -1.50
CA ARG A 77 -26.56 40.15 -0.91
C ARG A 77 -26.34 41.65 -0.67
N ASP A 78 -25.19 42.03 -0.12
CA ASP A 78 -24.84 43.42 0.15
C ASP A 78 -24.81 44.27 -1.14
N GLN A 79 -24.46 43.66 -2.27
CA GLN A 79 -24.52 44.29 -3.61
C GLN A 79 -25.89 44.15 -4.30
N SER A 80 -26.94 43.81 -3.54
CA SER A 80 -28.33 43.71 -4.03
C SER A 80 -28.56 42.66 -5.13
N PHE A 81 -27.73 41.62 -5.20
CA PHE A 81 -28.04 40.44 -6.02
C PHE A 81 -29.07 39.55 -5.30
N ASP A 82 -30.04 39.04 -6.06
CA ASP A 82 -31.04 38.10 -5.55
C ASP A 82 -30.50 36.66 -5.65
N LEU A 83 -30.19 36.07 -4.50
CA LEU A 83 -29.73 34.69 -4.39
C LEU A 83 -30.93 33.73 -4.43
N SER A 84 -31.30 33.31 -5.64
CA SER A 84 -32.55 32.59 -5.91
C SER A 84 -32.53 31.09 -5.53
N GLY A 85 -31.36 30.52 -5.27
CA GLY A 85 -31.23 29.15 -4.80
C GLY A 85 -29.91 28.47 -5.17
N ARG A 86 -29.87 27.14 -5.04
CA ARG A 86 -28.72 26.32 -5.42
C ARG A 86 -29.11 25.00 -6.07
N MET A 87 -28.23 24.47 -6.91
CA MET A 87 -28.26 23.13 -7.47
C MET A 87 -27.05 22.35 -6.98
N ILE A 88 -27.20 21.06 -6.69
CA ILE A 88 -26.14 20.20 -6.18
C ILE A 88 -25.84 19.11 -7.19
N ILE A 89 -24.55 18.86 -7.46
CA ILE A 89 -24.07 17.79 -8.32
C ILE A 89 -23.14 16.89 -7.50
N PHE A 90 -23.45 15.60 -7.48
CA PHE A 90 -22.70 14.57 -6.76
C PHE A 90 -22.36 13.41 -7.69
N GLY A 91 -21.16 13.44 -8.27
CA GLY A 91 -20.63 12.29 -9.02
C GLY A 91 -19.90 11.30 -8.13
N TYR A 92 -19.93 10.02 -8.47
CA TYR A 92 -19.07 8.99 -7.88
C TYR A 92 -18.57 8.04 -8.97
N GLU A 93 -17.55 7.24 -8.68
CA GLU A 93 -16.92 6.35 -9.67
C GLU A 93 -17.67 5.03 -9.84
N GLU A 94 -18.00 4.65 -11.09
CA GLU A 94 -18.69 3.39 -11.38
C GLU A 94 -17.85 2.16 -10.99
N GLN A 95 -16.53 2.25 -11.18
CA GLN A 95 -15.59 1.13 -11.05
C GLN A 95 -14.97 0.98 -9.65
N ALA A 96 -15.39 1.80 -8.68
CA ALA A 96 -14.87 1.76 -7.32
C ALA A 96 -15.07 0.40 -6.61
N ILE A 97 -15.96 -0.46 -7.12
CA ILE A 97 -16.10 -1.86 -6.68
C ILE A 97 -15.86 -2.78 -7.88
N PRO A 98 -14.96 -3.77 -7.77
CA PRO A 98 -14.75 -4.74 -8.83
C PRO A 98 -16.05 -5.42 -9.27
N SER A 99 -16.26 -5.52 -10.58
CA SER A 99 -17.37 -6.28 -11.12
C SER A 99 -17.25 -7.76 -10.74
N TYR A 100 -18.30 -8.30 -10.10
CA TYR A 100 -18.45 -9.74 -9.82
C TYR A 100 -18.62 -10.59 -11.09
N TYR A 101 -18.86 -9.95 -12.24
CA TYR A 101 -18.93 -10.58 -13.54
C TYR A 101 -17.77 -10.09 -14.41
N THR A 102 -16.91 -11.00 -14.86
CA THR A 102 -15.86 -10.65 -15.82
C THR A 102 -16.47 -10.55 -17.22
N ASN A 103 -16.60 -9.33 -17.75
CA ASN A 103 -16.98 -9.10 -19.13
C ASN A 103 -15.80 -8.48 -19.89
N PHE A 104 -15.05 -9.30 -20.63
CA PHE A 104 -13.89 -8.87 -21.42
C PHE A 104 -14.25 -7.93 -22.58
N CYS A 105 -15.53 -7.86 -22.97
CA CYS A 105 -16.00 -6.98 -24.04
C CYS A 105 -16.47 -5.60 -23.54
N MET A 106 -16.64 -5.43 -22.22
CA MET A 106 -17.11 -4.17 -21.65
C MET A 106 -16.02 -3.10 -21.77
N PRO A 107 -16.25 -1.99 -22.49
CA PRO A 107 -15.35 -0.85 -22.46
C PRO A 107 -15.27 -0.32 -21.03
N LYS A 108 -14.07 -0.18 -20.49
CA LYS A 108 -13.82 0.41 -19.18
C LYS A 108 -13.15 1.76 -19.34
N ILE A 109 -13.43 2.67 -18.42
CA ILE A 109 -12.53 3.80 -18.19
C ILE A 109 -11.29 3.19 -17.52
N ASN A 110 -10.13 3.29 -18.18
CA ASN A 110 -8.88 2.68 -17.71
C ASN A 110 -8.15 3.68 -16.81
N ASP A 111 -8.68 3.96 -15.62
CA ASP A 111 -8.16 5.05 -14.79
C ASP A 111 -7.64 4.69 -13.40
N GLU A 112 -7.46 3.40 -13.10
CA GLU A 112 -6.98 2.96 -11.78
C GLU A 112 -6.02 1.76 -11.88
N ALA A 113 -4.72 2.07 -11.95
CA ALA A 113 -3.64 1.10 -12.09
C ALA A 113 -3.23 0.56 -10.72
N SER A 114 -3.58 -0.69 -10.46
CA SER A 114 -2.80 -1.52 -9.55
C SER A 114 -1.36 -1.61 -10.10
N PHE A 115 -0.36 -1.37 -9.24
CA PHE A 115 1.06 -1.44 -9.60
C PHE A 115 1.70 -2.63 -8.90
N LYS A 116 2.40 -3.49 -9.66
CA LYS A 116 3.12 -4.63 -9.10
C LYS A 116 4.57 -4.23 -8.77
N LYS A 117 4.95 -4.31 -7.50
CA LYS A 117 6.33 -4.21 -7.00
C LYS A 117 6.89 -5.60 -6.72
N ASP A 118 8.21 -5.68 -6.49
CA ASP A 118 8.87 -6.88 -5.95
C ASP A 118 8.21 -7.36 -4.66
N ALA A 119 7.76 -6.45 -3.79
CA ALA A 119 7.07 -6.83 -2.56
C ALA A 119 5.58 -7.25 -2.75
N GLY A 120 4.99 -7.05 -3.94
CA GLY A 120 3.60 -7.43 -4.25
C GLY A 120 2.82 -6.35 -5.00
N TRP A 121 1.50 -6.56 -5.16
CA TRP A 121 0.62 -5.57 -5.77
C TRP A 121 0.30 -4.44 -4.77
N SER A 122 0.59 -3.20 -5.16
CA SER A 122 0.02 -2.01 -4.53
C SER A 122 -1.20 -1.56 -5.33
N MET A 123 -2.37 -1.51 -4.72
CA MET A 123 -3.55 -0.89 -5.31
C MET A 123 -3.49 0.62 -5.07
N LYS A 124 -3.79 1.43 -6.09
CA LYS A 124 -4.13 2.84 -5.88
C LYS A 124 -5.60 2.92 -5.45
N LEU A 125 -5.89 3.86 -4.55
CA LEU A 125 -7.19 4.05 -3.89
C LEU A 125 -8.36 4.06 -4.88
N HIS A 126 -9.32 3.18 -4.68
CA HIS A 126 -10.69 3.37 -5.18
C HIS A 126 -11.43 4.29 -4.19
N ASN A 127 -12.16 5.30 -4.69
CA ASN A 127 -13.03 6.10 -3.84
C ASN A 127 -14.32 5.30 -3.53
N MET A 128 -14.22 4.36 -2.59
CA MET A 128 -15.34 3.47 -2.24
C MET A 128 -16.45 4.21 -1.48
N PHE A 129 -16.13 5.28 -0.75
CA PHE A 129 -17.17 6.05 -0.05
C PHE A 129 -18.14 6.75 -1.02
N GLY A 130 -17.68 7.13 -2.22
CA GLY A 130 -18.53 7.67 -3.29
C GLY A 130 -19.63 6.70 -3.69
N ILE A 131 -19.28 5.47 -4.09
CA ILE A 131 -20.25 4.45 -4.51
C ILE A 131 -21.15 4.00 -3.34
N MET A 132 -20.61 3.91 -2.12
CA MET A 132 -21.40 3.62 -0.93
C MET A 132 -22.42 4.72 -0.63
N THR A 133 -22.08 5.98 -0.90
CA THR A 133 -23.02 7.11 -0.77
C THR A 133 -24.06 7.07 -1.88
N GLY A 134 -23.68 6.77 -3.12
CA GLY A 134 -24.61 6.54 -4.23
C GLY A 134 -25.68 5.49 -3.90
N PHE A 135 -25.29 4.41 -3.20
CA PHE A 135 -26.23 3.38 -2.74
C PHE A 135 -27.36 3.91 -1.85
N LEU A 136 -27.11 4.97 -1.07
CA LEU A 136 -28.14 5.60 -0.22
C LEU A 136 -29.25 6.25 -1.05
N PHE A 137 -28.94 6.59 -2.31
CA PHE A 137 -29.83 7.29 -3.24
C PHE A 137 -30.36 6.39 -4.35
N LYS A 138 -30.00 5.10 -4.41
CA LYS A 138 -30.34 4.23 -5.56
C LYS A 138 -31.85 4.16 -5.88
N ASP A 139 -32.71 4.34 -4.88
CA ASP A 139 -34.17 4.25 -5.01
C ASP A 139 -34.87 5.61 -5.28
N VAL A 140 -34.16 6.75 -5.31
CA VAL A 140 -34.84 8.06 -5.42
C VAL A 140 -35.68 8.22 -6.67
N ASN A 141 -35.27 7.65 -7.81
CA ASN A 141 -36.05 7.72 -9.04
C ASN A 141 -37.39 6.96 -8.95
N GLU A 142 -37.44 5.87 -8.17
CA GLU A 142 -38.69 5.18 -7.88
C GLU A 142 -39.56 5.99 -6.92
N ILE A 143 -38.95 6.56 -5.87
CA ILE A 143 -39.65 7.45 -4.94
C ILE A 143 -40.27 8.65 -5.69
N ASN A 144 -39.54 9.24 -6.64
CA ASN A 144 -40.03 10.31 -7.50
C ASN A 144 -41.31 9.94 -8.23
N ARG A 145 -41.32 8.77 -8.90
CA ARG A 145 -42.49 8.27 -9.62
C ARG A 145 -43.69 7.99 -8.72
N GLN A 146 -43.47 7.64 -7.45
CA GLN A 146 -44.53 7.26 -6.51
C GLN A 146 -45.09 8.44 -5.69
N TYR A 147 -44.26 9.42 -5.32
CA TYR A 147 -44.60 10.43 -4.32
C TYR A 147 -44.62 11.86 -4.84
N PHE A 148 -44.07 12.14 -6.03
CA PHE A 148 -43.90 13.51 -6.52
C PHE A 148 -44.48 13.68 -7.93
N GLU A 149 -45.62 14.37 -8.03
CA GLU A 149 -46.25 14.76 -9.31
C GLU A 149 -45.62 16.07 -9.82
N GLY A 150 -44.37 16.03 -10.30
CA GLY A 150 -43.70 17.23 -10.82
C GLY A 150 -42.19 17.12 -10.95
N MET A 151 -41.50 18.28 -10.97
CA MET A 151 -40.04 18.34 -11.03
C MET A 151 -39.46 17.85 -9.69
N ALA A 152 -39.00 16.61 -9.68
CA ALA A 152 -38.38 16.00 -8.52
C ALA A 152 -37.09 16.71 -8.11
N LEU A 153 -36.91 16.91 -6.81
CA LEU A 153 -35.76 17.59 -6.24
C LEU A 153 -34.47 16.76 -6.35
N LEU A 154 -34.51 15.48 -5.99
CA LEU A 154 -33.38 14.56 -6.16
C LEU A 154 -33.54 13.72 -7.43
N GLU A 155 -32.44 13.48 -8.13
CA GLU A 155 -32.39 12.61 -9.30
C GLU A 155 -31.09 11.80 -9.30
N HIS A 156 -31.23 10.48 -9.48
CA HIS A 156 -30.09 9.59 -9.61
C HIS A 156 -29.91 9.19 -11.08
N VAL A 157 -28.80 9.58 -11.70
CA VAL A 157 -28.51 9.26 -13.10
C VAL A 157 -28.10 7.78 -13.19
N ASN A 158 -28.75 7.03 -14.08
CA ASN A 158 -28.45 5.62 -14.41
C ASN A 158 -28.12 4.68 -13.23
N PRO A 159 -28.88 4.64 -12.11
CA PRO A 159 -28.64 3.70 -11.00
C PRO A 159 -28.61 2.24 -11.43
N GLU A 160 -29.43 1.88 -12.42
CA GLU A 160 -29.56 0.54 -12.96
C GLU A 160 -28.30 0.03 -13.68
N SER A 161 -27.41 0.94 -14.06
CA SER A 161 -26.12 0.57 -14.66
C SER A 161 -25.12 0.02 -13.64
N ILE A 162 -25.38 0.24 -12.34
CA ILE A 162 -24.52 -0.20 -11.25
C ILE A 162 -24.96 -1.58 -10.77
N LEU A 163 -24.19 -2.61 -11.14
CA LEU A 163 -24.51 -4.01 -10.84
C LEU A 163 -24.72 -4.26 -9.34
N VAL A 164 -23.89 -3.66 -8.48
CA VAL A 164 -24.01 -3.84 -7.02
C VAL A 164 -25.23 -3.14 -6.44
N PHE A 165 -25.96 -2.30 -7.20
CA PHE A 165 -27.20 -1.68 -6.73
C PHE A 165 -28.43 -2.56 -6.95
N ASP A 166 -28.32 -3.64 -7.72
CA ASP A 166 -29.42 -4.60 -7.94
C ASP A 166 -29.81 -5.29 -6.62
N ASP A 167 -31.09 -5.24 -6.23
CA ASP A 167 -31.57 -5.89 -5.01
C ASP A 167 -31.42 -7.42 -5.03
N ARG A 168 -31.28 -8.02 -6.23
CA ARG A 168 -31.01 -9.45 -6.39
C ARG A 168 -29.55 -9.81 -6.10
N ALA A 169 -28.67 -8.83 -5.98
CA ALA A 169 -27.24 -9.00 -5.72
C ALA A 169 -26.90 -8.94 -4.21
N ALA A 170 -27.84 -9.23 -3.30
CA ALA A 170 -27.65 -9.10 -1.85
C ALA A 170 -26.39 -9.81 -1.32
N ILE A 171 -26.09 -11.02 -1.81
CA ILE A 171 -24.87 -11.76 -1.43
C ILE A 171 -23.61 -10.99 -1.85
N PHE A 172 -23.59 -10.42 -3.06
CA PHE A 172 -22.47 -9.63 -3.55
C PHE A 172 -22.35 -8.27 -2.86
N GLN A 173 -23.48 -7.69 -2.42
CA GLN A 173 -23.49 -6.49 -1.61
C GLN A 173 -22.91 -6.76 -0.21
N GLU A 174 -23.29 -7.87 0.42
CA GLU A 174 -22.72 -8.32 1.70
C GLU A 174 -21.22 -8.61 1.57
N ASP A 175 -20.77 -9.23 0.48
CA ASP A 175 -19.34 -9.46 0.22
C ASP A 175 -18.59 -8.14 -0.05
N ALA A 176 -19.15 -7.24 -0.87
CA ALA A 176 -18.52 -5.97 -1.23
C ALA A 176 -18.36 -5.04 -0.03
N PHE A 177 -19.44 -4.89 0.75
CA PHE A 177 -19.50 -3.89 1.83
C PHE A 177 -19.25 -4.50 3.22
N GLY A 178 -19.23 -5.83 3.36
CA GLY A 178 -19.03 -6.50 4.64
C GLY A 178 -20.02 -6.05 5.71
N GLU A 179 -19.52 -5.78 6.91
CA GLU A 179 -20.33 -5.34 8.05
C GLU A 179 -21.08 -4.01 7.79
N PHE A 180 -20.62 -3.21 6.81
CA PHE A 180 -21.22 -1.92 6.46
C PHE A 180 -22.58 -2.03 5.81
N PHE A 181 -22.86 -3.15 5.15
CA PHE A 181 -24.09 -3.29 4.39
C PHE A 181 -25.34 -3.06 5.25
N SER A 182 -25.31 -3.54 6.50
CA SER A 182 -26.39 -3.36 7.47
C SER A 182 -26.62 -1.89 7.86
N ILE A 183 -25.53 -1.13 8.06
CA ILE A 183 -25.56 0.30 8.38
C ILE A 183 -26.07 1.09 7.17
N MET A 184 -25.54 0.79 5.97
CA MET A 184 -25.95 1.41 4.71
C MET A 184 -27.45 1.22 4.47
N CYS A 185 -27.97 0.01 4.65
CA CYS A 185 -29.40 -0.27 4.50
C CYS A 185 -30.26 0.53 5.49
N ARG A 186 -29.80 0.70 6.74
CA ARG A 186 -30.49 1.52 7.75
C ARG A 186 -30.51 2.99 7.36
N VAL A 187 -29.36 3.55 6.95
CA VAL A 187 -29.24 4.95 6.54
C VAL A 187 -30.05 5.20 5.26
N LYS A 188 -29.98 4.32 4.26
CA LYS A 188 -30.79 4.38 3.03
C LYS A 188 -32.28 4.55 3.34
N LYS A 189 -32.81 3.74 4.26
CA LYS A 189 -34.22 3.82 4.69
C LYS A 189 -34.54 5.17 5.35
N ALA A 190 -33.63 5.69 6.18
CA ALA A 190 -33.80 6.99 6.82
C ALA A 190 -33.75 8.15 5.81
N VAL A 191 -32.81 8.12 4.87
CA VAL A 191 -32.68 9.08 3.75
C VAL A 191 -33.94 9.07 2.90
N ALA A 192 -34.43 7.90 2.50
CA ALA A 192 -35.67 7.77 1.75
C ALA A 192 -36.88 8.34 2.52
N ALA A 193 -36.96 8.11 3.83
CA ALA A 193 -38.04 8.64 4.68
C ALA A 193 -37.98 10.17 4.83
N ALA A 194 -36.79 10.74 4.98
CA ALA A 194 -36.59 12.19 5.00
C ALA A 194 -36.94 12.83 3.66
N TYR A 195 -36.52 12.22 2.55
CA TYR A 195 -36.82 12.69 1.21
C TYR A 195 -38.33 12.71 0.93
N LYS A 196 -39.05 11.63 1.25
CA LYS A 196 -40.52 11.56 1.11
C LYS A 196 -41.27 12.65 1.88
N LYS A 197 -40.68 13.19 2.95
CA LYS A 197 -41.24 14.30 3.75
C LYS A 197 -40.85 15.68 3.21
N GLY A 198 -39.99 15.76 2.19
CA GLY A 198 -39.40 17.02 1.73
C GLY A 198 -38.40 17.62 2.73
N ASP A 199 -37.93 16.85 3.71
CA ASP A 199 -37.04 17.33 4.77
C ASP A 199 -35.57 17.17 4.36
N ILE A 200 -35.11 18.11 3.53
CA ILE A 200 -33.76 18.10 2.96
C ILE A 200 -32.69 18.35 4.01
N LYS A 201 -33.00 19.13 5.05
CA LYS A 201 -32.08 19.39 6.14
C LYS A 201 -31.77 18.10 6.90
N THR A 202 -32.80 17.32 7.25
CA THR A 202 -32.62 16.01 7.89
C THR A 202 -31.92 15.03 6.95
N LEU A 203 -32.21 15.07 5.64
CA LEU A 203 -31.51 14.24 4.65
C LEU A 203 -29.99 14.52 4.66
N PHE A 204 -29.59 15.80 4.61
CA PHE A 204 -28.18 16.18 4.66
C PHE A 204 -27.51 15.80 5.99
N GLN A 205 -28.21 15.98 7.11
CA GLN A 205 -27.71 15.54 8.42
C GLN A 205 -27.44 14.03 8.47
N LEU A 206 -28.37 13.21 7.96
CA LEU A 206 -28.20 11.75 7.91
C LEU A 206 -27.01 11.32 7.05
N VAL A 207 -26.80 11.98 5.91
CA VAL A 207 -25.67 11.70 5.01
C VAL A 207 -24.35 12.14 5.65
N CYS A 208 -24.32 13.31 6.29
CA CYS A 208 -23.14 13.80 7.02
C CYS A 208 -22.77 12.88 8.20
N GLU A 209 -23.75 12.45 9.00
CA GLU A 209 -23.54 11.47 10.07
C GLU A 209 -22.98 10.15 9.53
N TYR A 210 -23.52 9.67 8.40
CA TYR A 210 -23.01 8.48 7.74
C TYR A 210 -21.55 8.62 7.31
N TRP A 211 -21.16 9.74 6.73
CA TRP A 211 -19.78 10.02 6.38
C TRP A 211 -18.86 10.15 7.60
N HIS A 212 -19.34 10.73 8.70
CA HIS A 212 -18.59 10.75 9.96
C HIS A 212 -18.33 9.35 10.51
N ILE A 213 -19.31 8.44 10.40
CA ILE A 213 -19.15 7.03 10.80
C ILE A 213 -18.10 6.37 9.91
N LEU A 214 -18.17 6.56 8.57
CA LEU A 214 -17.17 6.04 7.64
C LEU A 214 -15.75 6.50 7.98
N TYR A 215 -15.59 7.79 8.29
CA TYR A 215 -14.27 8.39 8.56
C TYR A 215 -13.70 8.02 9.94
N ARG A 216 -14.50 8.16 11.01
CA ARG A 216 -13.99 8.05 12.40
C ARG A 216 -13.68 6.63 12.83
N ASP A 217 -14.48 5.70 12.35
CA ASP A 217 -14.40 4.31 12.81
C ASP A 217 -13.47 3.46 11.91
N GLU A 218 -12.78 4.10 10.95
CA GLU A 218 -11.78 3.50 10.04
C GLU A 218 -12.23 2.15 9.47
N PHE A 219 -13.52 2.06 9.14
CA PHE A 219 -14.12 0.77 8.90
C PHE A 219 -13.61 0.11 7.64
N LYS A 220 -13.47 -1.20 7.77
CA LYS A 220 -12.79 -2.04 6.82
C LYS A 220 -13.80 -2.80 5.96
N ILE A 221 -13.63 -2.75 4.64
CA ILE A 221 -14.42 -3.55 3.70
C ILE A 221 -13.53 -4.57 2.98
N GLY A 222 -14.14 -5.63 2.44
CA GLY A 222 -13.45 -6.71 1.72
C GLY A 222 -12.21 -7.24 2.45
N THR A 223 -11.04 -7.10 1.82
CA THR A 223 -9.72 -7.56 2.29
C THR A 223 -9.08 -6.70 3.40
N ARG A 224 -9.89 -5.96 4.16
CA ARG A 224 -9.49 -5.02 5.23
C ARG A 224 -9.10 -3.61 4.79
N GLN A 225 -9.59 -3.15 3.65
CA GLN A 225 -9.33 -1.79 3.14
C GLN A 225 -10.22 -0.76 3.83
N VAL A 226 -9.69 0.41 4.18
CA VAL A 226 -10.47 1.52 4.77
C VAL A 226 -11.34 2.16 3.69
N ALA A 227 -12.64 2.29 3.95
CA ALA A 227 -13.59 2.78 2.94
C ALA A 227 -13.58 4.30 2.73
N GLY A 228 -13.20 5.08 3.75
CA GLY A 228 -13.12 6.54 3.69
C GLY A 228 -11.68 7.03 3.81
N THR A 229 -11.20 7.74 2.80
CA THR A 229 -9.94 8.50 2.88
C THR A 229 -10.19 9.88 3.53
N GLN A 230 -9.13 10.61 3.87
CA GLN A 230 -9.22 12.01 4.32
C GLN A 230 -10.06 12.91 3.39
N ASP A 231 -10.24 12.55 2.11
CA ASP A 231 -11.08 13.28 1.16
C ASP A 231 -12.52 13.44 1.65
N ILE A 232 -13.07 12.45 2.36
CA ILE A 232 -14.45 12.54 2.87
C ILE A 232 -14.69 13.75 3.79
N LEU A 233 -13.63 14.28 4.42
CA LEU A 233 -13.72 15.48 5.25
C LEU A 233 -14.21 16.69 4.46
N PHE A 234 -13.83 16.83 3.18
CA PHE A 234 -14.34 17.94 2.37
C PHE A 234 -15.84 17.81 2.18
N SER A 235 -16.34 16.59 1.91
CA SER A 235 -17.76 16.36 1.65
C SER A 235 -18.58 16.66 2.92
N ILE A 236 -18.09 16.19 4.08
CA ILE A 236 -18.65 16.49 5.40
C ILE A 236 -18.77 18.01 5.60
N GLU A 237 -17.67 18.75 5.44
CA GLU A 237 -17.67 20.18 5.73
C GLU A 237 -18.50 20.98 4.72
N TYR A 238 -18.48 20.58 3.45
CA TYR A 238 -19.31 21.20 2.43
C TYR A 238 -20.79 20.96 2.74
N LEU A 239 -21.20 19.73 3.07
CA LEU A 239 -22.58 19.44 3.41
C LEU A 239 -23.04 20.11 4.70
N ASN A 240 -22.15 20.32 5.67
CA ASN A 240 -22.41 21.15 6.85
C ASN A 240 -22.72 22.60 6.44
N TYR A 241 -21.91 23.20 5.57
CA TYR A 241 -22.19 24.52 5.01
C TYR A 241 -23.55 24.56 4.27
N LEU A 242 -23.87 23.55 3.45
CA LEU A 242 -25.15 23.47 2.76
C LEU A 242 -26.33 23.38 3.74
N THR A 243 -26.16 22.66 4.84
CA THR A 243 -27.18 22.47 5.90
C THR A 243 -27.43 23.75 6.70
N GLU A 244 -26.41 24.61 6.80
CA GLU A 244 -26.49 25.91 7.47
C GLU A 244 -26.98 27.03 6.56
N SER A 245 -26.84 26.89 5.24
CA SER A 245 -27.30 27.92 4.30
C SER A 245 -28.82 28.06 4.30
N THR A 246 -29.27 29.30 4.14
CA THR A 246 -30.70 29.65 4.03
C THR A 246 -31.21 29.62 2.59
N LEU A 247 -30.34 29.35 1.60
CA LEU A 247 -30.76 29.31 0.20
C LEU A 247 -31.55 28.02 -0.11
N PRO A 248 -32.64 28.09 -0.88
CA PRO A 248 -33.40 26.90 -1.25
C PRO A 248 -32.59 25.98 -2.18
N CYS A 249 -32.66 24.67 -1.95
CA CYS A 249 -32.16 23.67 -2.87
C CYS A 249 -33.19 23.49 -4.00
N LEU A 250 -32.79 23.80 -5.23
CA LEU A 250 -33.63 23.74 -6.43
C LEU A 250 -33.58 22.38 -7.10
N LYS A 251 -32.40 21.73 -7.09
CA LYS A 251 -32.16 20.42 -7.73
C LYS A 251 -30.93 19.76 -7.14
N PHE A 252 -30.94 18.44 -7.02
CA PHE A 252 -29.81 17.64 -6.56
C PHE A 252 -29.65 16.40 -7.46
N PHE A 253 -28.58 16.39 -8.26
CA PHE A 253 -28.18 15.26 -9.09
C PHE A 253 -27.13 14.40 -8.41
N THR A 254 -27.30 13.09 -8.52
CA THR A 254 -26.31 12.09 -8.09
C THR A 254 -26.15 11.03 -9.18
N GLY A 255 -24.97 10.43 -9.35
CA GLY A 255 -24.82 9.31 -10.26
C GLY A 255 -23.37 8.91 -10.55
N PRO A 256 -23.18 7.75 -11.20
CA PRO A 256 -21.86 7.26 -11.56
C PRO A 256 -21.28 8.05 -12.72
N ASP A 257 -20.02 8.48 -12.63
CA ASP A 257 -19.24 9.09 -13.71
C ASP A 257 -19.92 10.26 -14.44
N ILE A 258 -20.86 10.95 -13.80
CA ILE A 258 -21.68 12.00 -14.42
C ILE A 258 -20.88 13.24 -14.82
N THR A 259 -19.70 13.48 -14.23
CA THR A 259 -18.83 14.60 -14.61
C THR A 259 -17.54 14.17 -15.32
N TYR A 260 -17.48 12.97 -15.92
CA TYR A 260 -16.34 12.54 -16.74
C TYR A 260 -16.32 13.26 -18.11
N PRO A 261 -15.13 13.40 -18.74
CA PRO A 261 -15.03 14.01 -20.07
C PRO A 261 -15.74 13.12 -21.09
N ILE A 262 -16.59 13.71 -21.96
CA ILE A 262 -17.36 12.94 -22.95
C ILE A 262 -16.54 12.61 -24.21
N GLU A 263 -15.46 13.35 -24.47
CA GLU A 263 -14.59 13.21 -25.64
C GLU A 263 -14.20 11.74 -25.94
N ILE A 264 -14.07 11.42 -27.23
CA ILE A 264 -13.69 10.07 -27.68
C ILE A 264 -12.19 10.05 -27.99
N SER A 265 -11.48 9.04 -27.48
CA SER A 265 -10.05 8.83 -27.73
C SER A 265 -9.73 7.36 -28.05
N SER A 266 -8.46 7.05 -28.30
CA SER A 266 -7.99 5.67 -28.50
C SER A 266 -8.22 4.78 -27.26
N LYS A 267 -8.21 5.37 -26.06
CA LYS A 267 -8.42 4.67 -24.78
C LYS A 267 -9.83 4.87 -24.19
N GLN A 268 -10.55 5.92 -24.59
CA GLN A 268 -11.89 6.22 -24.10
C GLN A 268 -12.93 6.13 -25.23
N LYS A 269 -13.74 5.06 -25.21
CA LYS A 269 -14.81 4.83 -26.18
C LYS A 269 -16.09 5.56 -25.77
N LYS A 270 -16.95 5.87 -26.74
CA LYS A 270 -18.27 6.50 -26.52
C LYS A 270 -19.09 5.85 -25.41
N ASP A 271 -19.15 4.51 -25.39
CA ASP A 271 -19.97 3.78 -24.42
C ASP A 271 -19.44 3.88 -22.98
N ALA A 272 -18.16 4.21 -22.81
CA ALA A 272 -17.55 4.41 -21.50
C ALA A 272 -18.04 5.69 -20.82
N THR A 273 -18.50 6.70 -21.59
CA THR A 273 -18.94 8.01 -21.05
C THR A 273 -20.46 8.18 -21.04
N ARG A 274 -21.22 7.07 -21.16
CA ARG A 274 -22.69 7.06 -21.25
C ARG A 274 -23.38 7.82 -20.12
N ASN A 275 -22.85 7.74 -18.89
CA ASN A 275 -23.47 8.39 -17.74
C ASN A 275 -23.31 9.92 -17.78
N ALA A 276 -22.13 10.41 -18.17
CA ALA A 276 -21.90 11.84 -18.41
C ALA A 276 -22.77 12.37 -19.56
N GLN A 277 -22.92 11.60 -20.64
CA GLN A 277 -23.79 11.95 -21.76
C GLN A 277 -25.26 12.11 -21.32
N THR A 278 -25.80 11.13 -20.57
CA THR A 278 -27.16 11.22 -20.02
C THR A 278 -27.29 12.42 -19.08
N PHE A 279 -26.31 12.64 -18.20
CA PHE A 279 -26.35 13.75 -17.26
C PHE A 279 -26.37 15.12 -17.95
N VAL A 280 -25.52 15.35 -18.96
CA VAL A 280 -25.52 16.63 -19.72
C VAL A 280 -26.89 16.88 -20.35
N GLN A 281 -27.51 15.86 -20.95
CA GLN A 281 -28.85 15.97 -21.53
C GLN A 281 -29.92 16.35 -20.49
N GLN A 282 -29.82 15.81 -19.27
CA GLN A 282 -30.75 16.08 -18.18
C GLN A 282 -30.49 17.43 -17.49
N PHE A 283 -29.24 17.85 -17.38
CA PHE A 283 -28.82 19.05 -16.64
C PHE A 283 -29.06 20.35 -17.41
N LEU A 284 -28.71 20.41 -18.71
CA LEU A 284 -28.81 21.64 -19.51
C LEU A 284 -30.20 22.30 -19.52
N PRO A 285 -31.33 21.56 -19.55
CA PRO A 285 -32.66 22.13 -19.45
C PRO A 285 -32.92 22.97 -18.19
N HIS A 286 -32.17 22.75 -17.10
CA HIS A 286 -32.31 23.49 -15.85
C HIS A 286 -31.62 24.86 -15.87
N LEU A 287 -30.72 25.12 -16.82
CA LEU A 287 -30.05 26.42 -16.98
C LEU A 287 -30.99 27.40 -17.70
N GLN A 288 -31.91 28.03 -16.96
CA GLN A 288 -32.94 28.95 -17.48
C GLN A 288 -32.89 30.32 -16.78
N PRO A 289 -33.43 31.40 -17.38
CA PRO A 289 -33.59 32.66 -16.67
C PRO A 289 -34.61 32.52 -15.53
N VAL A 290 -34.34 33.15 -14.38
CA VAL A 290 -35.28 33.26 -13.25
C VAL A 290 -36.03 34.57 -13.36
N ASP A 291 -37.36 34.52 -13.27
CA ASP A 291 -38.26 35.68 -13.40
C ASP A 291 -37.99 36.56 -14.64
N GLU A 292 -37.58 35.94 -15.75
CA GLU A 292 -37.21 36.63 -17.00
C GLU A 292 -36.07 37.66 -16.86
N GLN A 293 -35.25 37.55 -15.80
CA GLN A 293 -34.10 38.41 -15.54
C GLN A 293 -32.77 37.77 -15.97
N ASN A 294 -31.75 38.62 -16.14
CA ASN A 294 -30.37 38.17 -16.30
C ASN A 294 -29.94 37.37 -15.07
N THR A 295 -29.72 36.07 -15.30
CA THR A 295 -29.44 35.07 -14.28
C THR A 295 -28.04 34.52 -14.50
N VAL A 296 -27.24 34.51 -13.45
CA VAL A 296 -25.94 33.83 -13.44
C VAL A 296 -26.03 32.52 -12.65
N TYR A 297 -25.46 31.47 -13.23
CA TYR A 297 -25.20 30.21 -12.55
C TYR A 297 -23.73 30.19 -12.15
N ILE A 298 -23.46 30.25 -10.84
CA ILE A 298 -22.11 30.26 -10.27
C ILE A 298 -21.70 28.82 -9.99
N PHE A 299 -20.83 28.27 -10.84
CA PHE A 299 -20.31 26.92 -10.69
C PHE A 299 -19.17 26.93 -9.67
N CYS A 300 -19.33 26.22 -8.56
CA CYS A 300 -18.39 26.30 -7.44
C CYS A 300 -18.12 24.95 -6.78
N SER A 301 -16.95 24.85 -6.15
CA SER A 301 -16.52 23.68 -5.39
C SER A 301 -15.60 24.11 -4.24
N PHE A 302 -15.62 23.37 -3.12
CA PHE A 302 -14.68 23.58 -2.01
C PHE A 302 -13.25 23.24 -2.38
N VAL A 303 -13.09 22.28 -3.28
CA VAL A 303 -11.80 21.67 -3.61
C VAL A 303 -11.70 21.45 -5.10
N ASP A 304 -10.47 21.26 -5.55
CA ASP A 304 -10.19 20.90 -6.94
C ASP A 304 -10.43 19.41 -7.20
N GLY A 305 -10.59 19.01 -8.46
CA GLY A 305 -10.73 17.59 -8.85
C GLY A 305 -12.13 16.98 -8.69
N VAL A 306 -13.17 17.77 -8.44
CA VAL A 306 -14.58 17.29 -8.31
C VAL A 306 -15.35 17.22 -9.64
N GLY A 307 -14.65 17.35 -10.78
CA GLY A 307 -15.26 17.28 -12.12
C GLY A 307 -15.94 18.57 -12.62
N LYS A 308 -15.80 19.70 -11.91
CA LYS A 308 -16.38 21.00 -12.31
C LYS A 308 -15.90 21.47 -13.70
N SER A 309 -14.58 21.58 -13.89
CA SER A 309 -14.00 22.03 -15.17
C SER A 309 -14.35 21.07 -16.32
N THR A 310 -14.36 19.77 -16.03
CA THR A 310 -14.76 18.74 -17.00
C THR A 310 -16.22 18.88 -17.43
N MET A 311 -17.12 19.09 -16.47
CA MET A 311 -18.54 19.33 -16.76
C MET A 311 -18.75 20.62 -17.56
N LEU A 312 -18.03 21.70 -17.23
CA LEU A 312 -18.09 22.95 -18.01
C LEU A 312 -17.59 22.75 -19.45
N GLY A 313 -16.51 22.00 -19.65
CA GLY A 313 -16.05 21.66 -21.00
C GLY A 313 -17.06 20.79 -21.77
N ASN A 314 -17.76 19.88 -21.10
CA ASN A 314 -18.87 19.14 -21.71
C ASN A 314 -20.02 20.07 -22.12
N ILE A 315 -20.35 21.09 -21.31
CA ILE A 315 -21.35 22.12 -21.65
C ILE A 315 -20.89 22.92 -22.86
N GLN A 316 -19.65 23.41 -22.88
CA GLN A 316 -19.09 24.17 -24.00
C GLN A 316 -19.05 23.35 -25.29
N ASN A 317 -18.64 22.09 -25.22
CA ASN A 317 -18.70 21.15 -26.34
C ASN A 317 -20.14 20.95 -26.82
N SER A 318 -21.11 20.82 -25.90
CA SER A 318 -22.51 20.69 -26.27
C SER A 318 -23.08 21.96 -26.91
N MET A 319 -22.63 23.14 -26.50
CA MET A 319 -22.97 24.41 -27.19
C MET A 319 -22.43 24.43 -28.62
N LYS A 320 -21.24 23.87 -28.85
CA LYS A 320 -20.57 23.89 -30.16
C LYS A 320 -21.07 22.79 -31.11
N HIS A 321 -21.31 21.59 -30.59
CA HIS A 321 -21.56 20.37 -31.38
C HIS A 321 -22.92 19.71 -31.07
N GLY A 322 -23.73 20.28 -30.18
CA GLY A 322 -24.99 19.67 -29.75
C GLY A 322 -24.78 18.35 -29.00
N LEU A 323 -25.46 17.29 -29.44
CA LEU A 323 -25.32 15.93 -28.90
C LEU A 323 -24.47 15.02 -29.81
N GLN A 324 -23.67 15.61 -30.71
CA GLN A 324 -22.74 14.88 -31.59
C GLN A 324 -21.42 14.61 -30.86
N TYR A 325 -21.45 13.67 -29.91
CA TYR A 325 -20.33 13.38 -29.01
C TYR A 325 -19.03 12.97 -29.73
N GLU A 326 -19.12 12.45 -30.95
CA GLU A 326 -17.96 12.12 -31.79
C GLU A 326 -17.14 13.35 -32.22
N GLN A 327 -17.70 14.55 -32.10
CA GLN A 327 -17.03 15.80 -32.42
C GLN A 327 -16.56 16.57 -31.18
N PHE A 328 -16.79 16.04 -29.98
CA PHE A 328 -16.38 16.72 -28.75
C PHE A 328 -14.86 16.82 -28.70
N GLU A 329 -14.37 18.04 -28.50
CA GLU A 329 -12.95 18.34 -28.40
C GLU A 329 -12.42 18.05 -26.99
N HIS A 330 -11.10 17.92 -26.87
CA HIS A 330 -10.47 17.67 -25.58
C HIS A 330 -10.83 18.78 -24.57
N VAL A 331 -11.40 18.38 -23.44
CA VAL A 331 -11.70 19.30 -22.34
C VAL A 331 -10.41 19.59 -21.59
N ASN A 332 -9.91 20.82 -21.74
CA ASN A 332 -8.76 21.29 -21.01
C ASN A 332 -9.02 21.17 -19.49
N ASN A 333 -8.20 20.35 -18.82
CA ASN A 333 -8.32 20.11 -17.38
C ASN A 333 -7.65 21.21 -16.54
N SER A 334 -6.95 22.16 -17.15
CA SER A 334 -6.36 23.28 -16.42
C SER A 334 -7.50 24.17 -15.86
N SER A 335 -7.71 24.10 -14.54
CA SER A 335 -8.68 24.99 -13.91
C SER A 335 -8.26 26.44 -14.11
N SER A 336 -9.23 27.28 -14.49
CA SER A 336 -9.03 28.72 -14.60
C SER A 336 -8.51 29.27 -13.26
N GLN A 337 -7.70 30.32 -13.33
CA GLN A 337 -7.25 31.10 -12.17
C GLN A 337 -8.11 32.36 -11.97
N LEU A 338 -8.98 32.62 -12.93
CA LEU A 338 -9.87 33.77 -12.98
C LEU A 338 -11.30 33.28 -12.88
N CYS A 339 -12.18 34.17 -12.42
CA CYS A 339 -13.60 33.97 -12.65
C CYS A 339 -13.88 34.25 -14.13
N GLU A 340 -14.27 33.22 -14.88
CA GLU A 340 -14.71 33.37 -16.25
C GLU A 340 -16.23 33.49 -16.29
N LEU A 341 -16.70 34.65 -16.76
CA LEU A 341 -18.11 34.93 -16.97
C LEU A 341 -18.40 34.89 -18.46
N PHE A 342 -19.22 33.93 -18.90
CA PHE A 342 -19.65 33.84 -20.29
C PHE A 342 -21.16 33.66 -20.40
N GLN A 343 -21.71 34.14 -21.52
CA GLN A 343 -23.12 34.00 -21.82
C GLN A 343 -23.38 32.61 -22.42
N TYR A 344 -24.21 31.80 -21.75
CA TYR A 344 -24.61 30.48 -22.22
C TYR A 344 -25.76 30.57 -23.24
N LYS A 345 -26.77 31.38 -22.92
CA LYS A 345 -27.89 31.72 -23.82
C LYS A 345 -28.51 33.06 -23.42
N ASP A 346 -29.58 33.46 -24.09
CA ASP A 346 -30.26 34.72 -23.76
C ASP A 346 -30.61 34.78 -22.26
N LYS A 347 -30.21 35.88 -21.61
CA LYS A 347 -30.34 36.14 -20.17
C LYS A 347 -29.74 35.10 -19.21
N VAL A 348 -28.97 34.12 -19.69
CA VAL A 348 -28.35 33.09 -18.85
C VAL A 348 -26.84 33.12 -19.01
N PHE A 349 -26.18 33.36 -17.89
CA PHE A 349 -24.73 33.44 -17.79
C PHE A 349 -24.21 32.32 -16.90
N ILE A 350 -23.00 31.87 -17.19
CA ILE A 350 -22.27 30.93 -16.35
C ILE A 350 -21.03 31.67 -15.85
N ALA A 351 -20.86 31.65 -14.53
CA ALA A 351 -19.62 32.05 -13.88
C ALA A 351 -18.88 30.78 -13.47
N ASP A 352 -17.78 30.48 -14.17
CA ASP A 352 -16.84 29.45 -13.74
C ASP A 352 -16.00 30.01 -12.60
N MET A 353 -16.29 29.58 -11.37
CA MET A 353 -15.45 29.94 -10.25
C MET A 353 -14.29 28.97 -10.14
N PRO A 354 -13.05 29.44 -10.02
CA PRO A 354 -11.94 28.56 -9.70
C PRO A 354 -12.19 27.89 -8.34
N ALA A 355 -11.68 26.66 -8.14
CA ALA A 355 -11.67 26.01 -6.82
C ALA A 355 -10.88 26.82 -5.76
N GLN A 356 -10.20 27.89 -6.21
CA GLN A 356 -9.46 28.91 -5.46
C GLN A 356 -10.31 29.84 -4.59
N ILE A 357 -11.66 29.74 -4.59
CA ILE A 357 -12.45 30.34 -3.49
C ILE A 357 -11.97 29.77 -2.14
N SER A 358 -11.45 28.54 -2.12
CA SER A 358 -10.56 28.08 -1.05
C SER A 358 -9.24 28.86 -1.16
N HIS A 359 -9.06 29.89 -0.34
CA HIS A 359 -7.87 30.73 -0.30
C HIS A 359 -6.65 29.99 0.29
N PHE A 360 -6.46 28.70 -0.05
CA PHE A 360 -5.40 27.83 0.46
C PHE A 360 -4.88 26.83 -0.58
N THR A 361 -5.38 26.85 -1.81
CA THR A 361 -4.95 25.91 -2.84
C THR A 361 -3.97 26.58 -3.81
N TYR A 362 -2.73 26.10 -3.85
CA TYR A 362 -1.75 26.50 -4.85
C TYR A 362 -1.76 25.53 -6.04
N LYS A 363 -1.37 26.02 -7.22
CA LYS A 363 -1.36 25.23 -8.46
C LYS A 363 0.03 25.24 -9.10
N PRO A 364 0.81 24.15 -8.95
CA PRO A 364 2.04 23.95 -9.70
C PRO A 364 1.78 23.82 -11.20
N ASP A 365 2.72 24.27 -12.02
CA ASP A 365 2.62 24.25 -13.47
C ASP A 365 3.99 23.98 -14.12
N GLY A 366 4.00 23.46 -15.35
CA GLY A 366 5.24 23.00 -15.99
C GLY A 366 5.01 22.02 -17.13
N ILE A 367 5.97 21.11 -17.30
CA ILE A 367 5.97 20.07 -18.32
C ILE A 367 6.15 18.70 -17.66
N VAL A 368 5.71 17.63 -18.33
CA VAL A 368 5.68 16.29 -17.77
C VAL A 368 5.81 15.20 -18.83
N PHE A 369 6.48 14.10 -18.50
CA PHE A 369 6.49 12.89 -19.33
C PHE A 369 5.27 12.01 -19.05
N VAL A 370 4.43 11.79 -20.08
CA VAL A 370 3.20 10.99 -19.99
C VAL A 370 3.25 9.80 -20.93
N ASP A 371 2.48 8.74 -20.66
CA ASP A 371 2.39 7.56 -21.52
C ASP A 371 2.10 7.95 -22.98
N ALA A 372 3.00 7.62 -23.88
CA ALA A 372 2.87 7.96 -25.29
C ALA A 372 1.61 7.38 -25.92
N ALA A 373 1.08 6.26 -25.42
CA ALA A 373 -0.15 5.66 -25.91
C ALA A 373 -1.42 6.47 -25.57
N THR A 374 -1.38 7.40 -24.60
CA THR A 374 -2.51 8.32 -24.32
C THR A 374 -2.54 9.49 -25.29
N GLU A 375 -1.38 9.94 -25.76
CA GLU A 375 -1.23 11.20 -26.52
C GLU A 375 -1.02 10.99 -28.03
N LEU A 376 -0.47 9.85 -28.46
CA LEU A 376 -0.05 9.63 -29.84
C LEU A 376 -0.93 8.60 -30.58
N SER A 377 -0.90 8.67 -31.92
CA SER A 377 -1.51 7.64 -32.78
C SER A 377 -0.73 6.33 -32.71
N GLN A 378 -1.41 5.20 -32.95
CA GLN A 378 -0.77 3.88 -32.95
C GLN A 378 0.37 3.76 -33.96
N GLU A 379 0.24 4.37 -35.13
CA GLU A 379 1.28 4.38 -36.16
C GLU A 379 2.54 5.10 -35.67
N ARG A 380 2.38 6.30 -35.09
CA ARG A 380 3.51 7.07 -34.55
C ARG A 380 4.17 6.36 -33.37
N LEU A 381 3.38 5.70 -32.53
CA LEU A 381 3.89 4.91 -31.41
C LEU A 381 4.75 3.72 -31.89
N ALA A 382 4.31 3.01 -32.93
CA ALA A 382 5.06 1.90 -33.50
C ALA A 382 6.42 2.36 -34.07
N GLN A 383 6.42 3.45 -34.85
CA GLN A 383 7.66 4.03 -35.40
C GLN A 383 8.64 4.48 -34.30
N MET A 384 8.11 5.11 -33.25
CA MET A 384 8.92 5.56 -32.12
C MET A 384 9.50 4.40 -31.31
N SER A 385 8.75 3.31 -31.13
CA SER A 385 9.19 2.09 -30.46
C SER A 385 10.33 1.40 -31.20
N ASP A 386 10.22 1.30 -32.54
CA ASP A 386 11.29 0.71 -33.36
C ASP A 386 12.56 1.58 -33.37
N TYR A 387 12.40 2.91 -33.38
CA TYR A 387 13.52 3.84 -33.24
C TYR A 387 14.23 3.67 -31.88
N ALA A 388 13.49 3.73 -30.77
CA ALA A 388 14.04 3.60 -29.41
C ALA A 388 14.81 2.28 -29.24
N ARG A 389 14.26 1.16 -29.73
CA ARG A 389 14.92 -0.16 -29.67
C ARG A 389 16.26 -0.18 -30.43
N THR A 390 16.35 0.56 -31.54
CA THR A 390 17.55 0.58 -32.38
C THR A 390 18.69 1.36 -31.73
N ILE A 391 18.38 2.42 -30.99
CA ILE A 391 19.39 3.34 -30.41
C ILE A 391 19.66 3.11 -28.92
N LEU A 392 18.91 2.24 -28.24
CA LEU A 392 18.99 2.04 -26.78
C LEU A 392 20.41 1.81 -26.24
N PRO A 393 21.27 0.96 -26.85
CA PRO A 393 22.63 0.75 -26.34
C PRO A 393 23.48 2.03 -26.34
N GLN A 394 23.25 2.93 -27.31
CA GLN A 394 23.92 4.23 -27.36
C GLN A 394 23.36 5.17 -26.28
N LEU A 395 22.04 5.20 -26.13
CA LEU A 395 21.36 6.03 -25.13
C LEU A 395 21.79 5.71 -23.69
N GLU A 396 22.04 4.43 -23.38
CA GLU A 396 22.51 4.02 -22.05
C GLU A 396 23.86 4.64 -21.69
N SER A 397 24.79 4.72 -22.64
CA SER A 397 26.09 5.36 -22.43
C SER A 397 25.93 6.87 -22.19
N ASP A 398 25.15 7.55 -23.04
CA ASP A 398 24.92 9.00 -22.95
C ASP A 398 24.18 9.39 -21.67
N TYR A 399 23.29 8.51 -21.20
CA TYR A 399 22.54 8.69 -19.96
C TYR A 399 23.46 8.85 -18.73
N TYR A 400 24.45 7.98 -18.57
CA TYR A 400 25.33 8.04 -17.40
C TYR A 400 26.27 9.26 -17.42
N VAL A 401 26.66 9.73 -18.62
CA VAL A 401 27.44 10.96 -18.75
C VAL A 401 26.63 12.17 -18.27
N ARG A 402 25.41 12.35 -18.80
CA ARG A 402 24.53 13.46 -18.40
C ARG A 402 24.10 13.38 -16.93
N LEU A 403 23.92 12.17 -16.40
CA LEU A 403 23.62 11.98 -14.98
C LEU A 403 24.79 12.45 -14.09
N ALA A 404 26.04 12.16 -14.45
CA ALA A 404 27.22 12.61 -13.72
C ALA A 404 27.39 14.15 -13.78
N GLU A 405 27.07 14.76 -14.91
CA GLU A 405 27.03 16.23 -15.06
C GLU A 405 25.98 16.85 -14.13
N ALA A 406 24.75 16.31 -14.13
CA ALA A 406 23.68 16.75 -13.24
C ALA A 406 24.03 16.58 -11.77
N GLN A 407 24.68 15.45 -11.39
CA GLN A 407 25.17 15.23 -10.03
C GLN A 407 26.14 16.33 -9.59
N THR A 408 27.06 16.68 -10.49
CA THR A 408 28.04 17.72 -10.23
C THR A 408 27.38 19.09 -10.07
N ALA A 409 26.41 19.42 -10.92
CA ALA A 409 25.68 20.70 -10.84
C ALA A 409 24.86 20.81 -9.54
N VAL A 410 24.10 19.77 -9.19
CA VAL A 410 23.27 19.74 -7.97
C VAL A 410 24.16 19.84 -6.71
N ALA A 411 25.31 19.16 -6.69
CA ALA A 411 26.24 19.20 -5.57
C ALA A 411 26.83 20.60 -5.32
N ARG A 412 27.03 21.40 -6.37
CA ARG A 412 27.50 22.81 -6.28
C ARG A 412 26.42 23.78 -5.81
N GLY A 413 25.15 23.37 -5.84
CA GLY A 413 24.00 24.25 -5.58
C GLY A 413 23.44 24.92 -6.84
N ASP A 414 23.92 24.54 -8.02
CA ASP A 414 23.60 25.13 -9.33
C ASP A 414 22.29 24.55 -9.90
N PHE A 415 21.38 24.09 -9.03
CA PHE A 415 20.12 23.46 -9.46
C PHE A 415 19.30 24.42 -10.34
N PHE A 416 19.23 25.69 -9.94
CA PHE A 416 18.48 26.73 -10.63
C PHE A 416 19.29 27.54 -11.65
N ASP A 417 20.58 27.25 -11.82
CA ASP A 417 21.46 28.18 -12.55
C ASP A 417 21.03 28.30 -14.02
N HIS A 418 20.69 29.52 -14.42
CA HIS A 418 19.90 29.80 -15.63
C HIS A 418 20.71 29.73 -16.93
N ALA A 419 22.03 29.77 -16.86
CA ALA A 419 22.91 29.75 -18.04
C ALA A 419 22.89 28.38 -18.76
N ASP A 420 22.63 27.28 -18.04
CA ASP A 420 22.65 25.92 -18.58
C ASP A 420 21.26 25.38 -19.00
N ASN A 421 20.15 26.03 -18.60
CA ASN A 421 18.79 25.47 -18.78
C ASN A 421 17.91 26.20 -19.81
N GLN A 422 18.42 27.21 -20.53
CA GLN A 422 17.61 27.88 -21.56
C GLN A 422 17.42 26.94 -22.77
N GLY A 423 16.24 26.32 -22.85
CA GLY A 423 15.83 25.47 -23.97
C GLY A 423 16.20 23.99 -23.86
N ASP A 424 16.80 23.55 -22.73
CA ASP A 424 17.09 22.13 -22.48
C ASP A 424 16.17 21.54 -21.40
N ASP A 425 14.91 21.30 -21.78
CA ASP A 425 13.88 20.74 -20.89
C ASP A 425 14.29 19.40 -20.26
N ILE A 426 15.20 18.65 -20.89
CA ILE A 426 15.67 17.37 -20.36
C ILE A 426 16.66 17.51 -19.20
N ALA A 427 17.35 18.65 -19.06
CA ALA A 427 18.26 18.89 -17.94
C ALA A 427 17.52 18.76 -16.59
N TRP A 428 16.25 19.17 -16.55
CA TRP A 428 15.38 19.03 -15.37
C TRP A 428 15.14 17.58 -14.98
N PHE A 429 14.98 16.67 -15.94
CA PHE A 429 14.80 15.24 -15.65
C PHE A 429 16.02 14.68 -14.90
N TYR A 430 17.23 14.94 -15.42
CA TYR A 430 18.47 14.49 -14.76
C TYR A 430 18.68 15.14 -13.39
N LYS A 431 18.43 16.46 -13.28
CA LYS A 431 18.52 17.17 -12.00
C LYS A 431 17.53 16.63 -10.98
N ASN A 432 16.31 16.29 -11.38
CA ASN A 432 15.31 15.70 -10.51
C ASN A 432 15.68 14.28 -10.06
N ILE A 433 16.24 13.45 -10.94
CA ILE A 433 16.77 12.12 -10.56
C ILE A 433 17.78 12.28 -9.42
N VAL A 434 18.67 13.26 -9.52
CA VAL A 434 19.68 13.50 -8.48
C VAL A 434 19.05 14.07 -7.21
N LEU A 435 18.21 15.11 -7.35
CA LEU A 435 17.54 15.80 -6.25
C LEU A 435 16.70 14.85 -5.39
N LEU A 436 16.02 13.89 -6.02
CA LEU A 436 15.11 12.94 -5.36
C LEU A 436 15.79 11.59 -5.03
N ALA A 437 17.11 11.49 -5.21
CA ALA A 437 17.91 10.30 -4.95
C ALA A 437 17.44 9.03 -5.72
N LYS A 438 17.04 9.18 -6.99
CA LYS A 438 16.49 8.11 -7.85
C LYS A 438 17.49 7.45 -8.79
N GLN A 439 18.79 7.71 -8.63
CA GLN A 439 19.84 7.19 -9.52
C GLN A 439 19.84 5.65 -9.59
N ALA A 440 19.61 4.98 -8.46
CA ALA A 440 19.63 3.52 -8.37
C ALA A 440 18.33 2.87 -8.87
N THR A 441 17.20 3.57 -8.82
CA THR A 441 15.87 3.02 -9.09
C THR A 441 15.28 3.47 -10.42
N ASN A 442 15.81 4.53 -11.05
CA ASN A 442 15.29 5.02 -12.31
C ASN A 442 15.59 4.05 -13.47
N THR A 443 14.53 3.62 -14.15
CA THR A 443 14.59 2.75 -15.33
C THR A 443 14.32 3.48 -16.64
N TRP A 444 14.05 4.79 -16.61
CA TRP A 444 13.71 5.58 -17.79
C TRP A 444 14.92 6.27 -18.40
N ILE A 445 15.07 6.15 -19.72
CA ILE A 445 16.19 6.72 -20.49
C ILE A 445 15.61 7.72 -21.51
N PRO A 446 16.09 8.98 -21.51
CA PRO A 446 15.57 9.99 -22.41
C PRO A 446 16.18 9.90 -23.81
N PHE A 447 15.39 10.27 -24.80
CA PHE A 447 15.82 10.37 -26.19
C PHE A 447 15.01 11.41 -26.95
N LEU A 448 15.58 11.94 -28.03
CA LEU A 448 14.91 12.90 -28.90
C LEU A 448 14.36 12.17 -30.14
N TYR A 449 13.08 12.32 -30.42
CA TYR A 449 12.44 11.77 -31.62
C TYR A 449 11.66 12.86 -32.35
N GLN A 450 12.06 13.17 -33.59
CA GLN A 450 11.41 14.19 -34.43
C GLN A 450 11.27 15.56 -33.73
N GLY A 451 12.26 15.96 -32.92
CA GLY A 451 12.26 17.22 -32.19
C GLY A 451 11.43 17.23 -30.89
N GLN A 452 10.86 16.09 -30.48
CA GLN A 452 10.16 15.94 -29.21
C GLN A 452 10.97 15.05 -28.26
N TRP A 453 11.08 15.48 -27.00
CA TRP A 453 11.70 14.69 -25.95
C TRP A 453 10.77 13.54 -25.51
N CYS A 454 11.36 12.36 -25.38
CA CYS A 454 10.68 11.12 -24.99
C CYS A 454 11.50 10.36 -23.94
N LEU A 455 10.86 9.46 -23.21
CA LEU A 455 11.52 8.45 -22.37
C LEU A 455 11.21 7.06 -22.91
N CYS A 456 12.18 6.15 -22.83
CA CYS A 456 12.00 4.71 -23.05
C CYS A 456 12.39 3.93 -21.79
N HIS A 457 11.66 2.86 -21.50
CA HIS A 457 12.01 1.97 -20.39
C HIS A 457 13.22 1.09 -20.75
N ARG A 458 14.20 1.03 -19.85
CA ARG A 458 15.48 0.30 -20.07
C ARG A 458 15.28 -1.16 -20.44
N GLU A 459 14.40 -1.87 -19.72
CA GLU A 459 14.17 -3.31 -19.93
C GLU A 459 13.04 -3.60 -20.93
N HIS A 460 12.20 -2.60 -21.21
CA HIS A 460 10.96 -2.75 -21.99
C HIS A 460 10.84 -1.59 -22.99
N PRO A 461 11.64 -1.57 -24.07
CA PRO A 461 11.78 -0.38 -24.93
C PRO A 461 10.52 0.02 -25.68
N TRP A 462 9.46 -0.80 -25.62
CA TRP A 462 8.12 -0.48 -26.14
C TRP A 462 7.28 0.37 -25.18
N GLU A 463 7.66 0.47 -23.91
CA GLU A 463 7.07 1.40 -22.95
C GLU A 463 7.71 2.78 -23.13
N LEU A 464 6.90 3.73 -23.60
CA LEU A 464 7.36 5.03 -24.05
C LEU A 464 6.57 6.13 -23.35
N ARG A 465 7.26 7.21 -23.00
CA ARG A 465 6.64 8.45 -22.52
C ARG A 465 7.05 9.63 -23.38
N VAL A 466 6.19 10.62 -23.51
CA VAL A 466 6.40 11.84 -24.31
C VAL A 466 6.27 13.06 -23.42
N LEU A 467 7.14 14.06 -23.63
CA LEU A 467 7.09 15.32 -22.90
C LEU A 467 5.94 16.17 -23.42
N GLN A 468 5.11 16.68 -22.50
CA GLN A 468 3.94 17.51 -22.77
C GLN A 468 3.79 18.62 -21.72
N ASP A 469 3.12 19.71 -22.08
CA ASP A 469 2.71 20.74 -21.11
C ASP A 469 1.69 20.17 -20.12
N LEU A 470 1.91 20.37 -18.82
CA LEU A 470 1.07 19.85 -17.74
C LEU A 470 -0.40 20.27 -17.91
N GLY A 471 -0.64 21.49 -18.44
CA GLY A 471 -1.98 22.01 -18.70
C GLY A 471 -2.72 21.35 -19.87
N LEU A 472 -2.02 20.66 -20.77
CA LEU A 472 -2.59 20.02 -21.96
C LEU A 472 -2.76 18.50 -21.80
N VAL A 473 -2.25 17.93 -20.71
CA VAL A 473 -2.25 16.49 -20.47
C VAL A 473 -3.62 16.02 -19.96
N ARG A 474 -4.08 14.87 -20.48
CA ARG A 474 -5.26 14.18 -19.98
C ARG A 474 -5.07 13.72 -18.54
N SER A 475 -6.10 13.83 -17.70
CA SER A 475 -6.04 13.46 -16.29
C SER A 475 -5.53 12.03 -16.05
N GLU A 476 -5.90 11.08 -16.93
CA GLU A 476 -5.42 9.68 -16.93
C GLU A 476 -3.89 9.59 -16.99
N GLY A 477 -3.25 10.42 -17.81
CA GLY A 477 -1.80 10.45 -17.99
C GLY A 477 -1.06 10.81 -16.70
N LEU A 478 -1.65 11.66 -15.85
CA LEU A 478 -1.01 12.21 -14.63
C LEU A 478 -1.08 11.28 -13.40
N LYS A 479 -1.95 10.26 -13.42
CA LYS A 479 -2.26 9.42 -12.24
C LYS A 479 -1.11 8.49 -11.83
N ASN A 480 -0.10 8.24 -12.68
CA ASN A 480 0.99 7.26 -12.45
C ASN A 480 2.39 7.77 -12.85
N ILE A 481 2.64 9.06 -12.68
CA ILE A 481 3.90 9.68 -13.06
C ILE A 481 4.79 9.84 -11.84
N ASP A 482 6.02 9.34 -11.96
CA ASP A 482 7.07 9.45 -10.96
C ASP A 482 7.52 10.91 -10.80
N ALA A 483 7.87 11.30 -9.58
CA ALA A 483 8.13 12.70 -9.23
C ALA A 483 9.25 13.34 -10.06
N GLU A 484 10.24 12.56 -10.49
CA GLU A 484 11.36 13.04 -11.30
C GLU A 484 10.96 13.42 -12.74
N GLN A 485 9.80 12.95 -13.20
CA GLN A 485 9.31 13.16 -14.57
C GLN A 485 8.38 14.38 -14.71
N MET A 486 8.09 15.06 -13.61
CA MET A 486 7.37 16.33 -13.59
C MET A 486 8.36 17.48 -13.41
N HIS A 487 8.42 18.39 -14.38
CA HIS A 487 9.31 19.55 -14.31
C HIS A 487 8.47 20.81 -14.12
N PHE A 488 8.52 21.40 -12.92
CA PHE A 488 7.72 22.58 -12.57
C PHE A 488 8.34 23.90 -13.07
N ILE A 489 8.78 23.92 -14.32
CA ILE A 489 9.52 25.05 -14.91
C ILE A 489 8.73 26.36 -14.97
N HIS A 490 7.39 26.28 -14.97
CA HIS A 490 6.49 27.43 -14.95
C HIS A 490 6.13 27.88 -13.54
N GLY A 491 6.61 27.18 -12.50
CA GLY A 491 6.46 27.57 -11.11
C GLY A 491 5.12 27.20 -10.50
N VAL A 492 4.72 27.99 -9.50
CA VAL A 492 3.43 27.85 -8.80
C VAL A 492 2.59 29.12 -8.96
N ARG A 493 1.29 28.96 -9.11
CA ARG A 493 0.33 30.07 -9.05
C ARG A 493 -0.43 30.01 -7.74
N PHE A 494 -0.37 31.11 -6.98
CA PHE A 494 -1.17 31.30 -5.77
C PHE A 494 -2.56 31.86 -6.13
N PRO A 495 -3.59 31.54 -5.33
CA PRO A 495 -4.91 32.12 -5.54
C PRO A 495 -4.84 33.64 -5.35
N LEU A 496 -5.63 34.39 -6.13
CA LEU A 496 -5.76 35.83 -5.91
C LEU A 496 -6.21 36.11 -4.47
N TRP A 497 -5.75 37.23 -3.91
CA TRP A 497 -6.22 37.65 -2.61
C TRP A 497 -7.76 37.72 -2.58
N TYR A 498 -8.38 37.06 -1.60
CA TYR A 498 -9.81 36.75 -1.63
C TYR A 498 -10.70 37.99 -1.88
N ASN A 499 -10.39 39.13 -1.25
CA ASN A 499 -11.17 40.35 -1.44
C ASN A 499 -11.03 40.91 -2.86
N ASP A 500 -9.83 40.87 -3.45
CA ASP A 500 -9.61 41.33 -4.83
C ASP A 500 -10.37 40.45 -5.82
N PHE A 501 -10.34 39.14 -5.60
CA PHE A 501 -11.11 38.18 -6.38
C PHE A 501 -12.63 38.41 -6.31
N VAL A 502 -13.17 38.58 -5.09
CA VAL A 502 -14.61 38.83 -4.90
C VAL A 502 -15.02 40.17 -5.54
N ASN A 503 -14.18 41.21 -5.44
CA ASN A 503 -14.47 42.49 -6.08
C ASN A 503 -14.51 42.37 -7.61
N ASP A 504 -13.53 41.69 -8.23
CA ASP A 504 -13.51 41.45 -9.68
C ASP A 504 -14.76 40.67 -10.14
N LEU A 505 -15.19 39.64 -9.39
CA LEU A 505 -16.44 38.93 -9.68
C LEU A 505 -17.64 39.89 -9.65
N LEU A 506 -17.80 40.67 -8.57
CA LEU A 506 -18.95 41.56 -8.39
C LEU A 506 -19.01 42.62 -9.50
N GLU A 507 -17.86 43.17 -9.90
CA GLU A 507 -17.75 44.12 -11.01
C GLU A 507 -18.17 43.48 -12.34
N ARG A 508 -17.73 42.25 -12.63
CA ARG A 508 -18.12 41.51 -13.85
C ARG A 508 -19.62 41.20 -13.87
N LEU A 509 -20.20 40.77 -12.75
CA LEU A 509 -21.62 40.49 -12.64
C LEU A 509 -22.46 41.77 -12.84
N ALA A 510 -22.04 42.88 -12.24
CA ALA A 510 -22.70 44.17 -12.40
C ALA A 510 -22.63 44.66 -13.85
N ALA A 511 -21.48 44.51 -14.51
CA ALA A 511 -21.28 44.90 -15.91
C ALA A 511 -22.20 44.15 -16.90
N GLN A 512 -22.57 42.90 -16.60
CA GLN A 512 -23.52 42.11 -17.39
C GLN A 512 -24.99 42.32 -16.99
N GLY A 513 -25.27 43.24 -16.06
CA GLY A 513 -26.63 43.54 -15.61
C GLY A 513 -27.30 42.38 -14.89
N ILE A 514 -26.53 41.47 -14.28
CA ILE A 514 -27.05 40.32 -13.54
C ILE A 514 -27.93 40.78 -12.38
N LYS A 515 -29.06 40.10 -12.17
CA LYS A 515 -29.98 40.33 -11.04
C LYS A 515 -30.18 39.09 -10.18
N LYS A 516 -30.23 37.92 -10.82
CA LYS A 516 -30.51 36.64 -10.19
C LYS A 516 -29.24 35.79 -10.15
N VAL A 517 -29.00 35.12 -9.03
CA VAL A 517 -27.83 34.28 -8.80
C VAL A 517 -28.30 32.91 -8.32
N ILE A 518 -27.84 31.85 -9.01
CA ILE A 518 -28.01 30.46 -8.60
C ILE A 518 -26.62 29.85 -8.39
N PHE A 519 -26.39 29.20 -7.26
CA PHE A 519 -25.17 28.42 -7.04
C PHE A 519 -25.31 27.02 -7.64
N VAL A 520 -24.24 26.50 -8.26
CA VAL A 520 -24.13 25.12 -8.71
C VAL A 520 -22.96 24.50 -7.93
N ASP A 521 -23.31 23.77 -6.86
CA ASP A 521 -22.40 23.18 -5.88
C ASP A 521 -21.95 21.78 -6.32
N PHE A 522 -20.64 21.56 -6.46
CA PHE A 522 -20.07 20.25 -6.78
C PHE A 522 -19.57 19.53 -5.52
N LEU A 523 -20.22 18.41 -5.19
CA LEU A 523 -19.89 17.52 -4.07
C LEU A 523 -19.25 16.20 -4.51
N SER A 524 -18.88 16.05 -5.79
CA SER A 524 -18.44 14.77 -6.37
C SER A 524 -17.26 14.12 -5.64
N MET A 525 -17.31 12.79 -5.54
CA MET A 525 -16.38 11.91 -4.84
C MET A 525 -15.63 11.01 -5.83
N TYR A 526 -14.84 11.62 -6.71
CA TYR A 526 -13.91 10.89 -7.56
C TYR A 526 -12.56 10.72 -6.87
N PRO A 527 -11.76 9.70 -7.21
CA PRO A 527 -10.35 9.66 -6.82
C PRO A 527 -9.64 10.89 -7.41
N ARG A 528 -9.13 11.77 -6.55
CA ARG A 528 -8.50 13.04 -6.94
C ARG A 528 -7.00 12.91 -7.27
N SER A 529 -6.57 11.66 -7.44
CA SER A 529 -5.16 11.24 -7.47
C SER A 529 -4.29 11.96 -8.50
N SER A 530 -4.82 12.42 -9.64
CA SER A 530 -3.99 13.11 -10.65
C SER A 530 -3.49 14.48 -10.19
N ARG A 531 -4.37 15.33 -9.64
CA ARG A 531 -4.00 16.70 -9.22
C ARG A 531 -3.24 16.70 -7.90
N GLU A 532 -3.63 15.81 -6.98
CA GLU A 532 -2.90 15.60 -5.74
C GLU A 532 -1.51 15.06 -6.02
N ASN A 533 -1.34 14.14 -6.99
CA ASN A 533 -0.02 13.67 -7.40
C ASN A 533 0.88 14.80 -7.91
N VAL A 534 0.33 15.74 -8.69
CA VAL A 534 1.08 16.93 -9.14
C VAL A 534 1.53 17.78 -7.95
N ARG A 535 0.65 18.07 -6.99
CA ARG A 535 0.97 18.90 -5.81
C ARG A 535 1.93 18.20 -4.85
N ILE A 536 1.80 16.89 -4.69
CA ILE A 536 2.70 16.05 -3.90
C ILE A 536 4.07 15.99 -4.55
N ASN A 537 4.17 15.76 -5.86
CA ASN A 537 5.45 15.76 -6.57
C ASN A 537 6.14 17.13 -6.47
N PHE A 538 5.37 18.22 -6.55
CA PHE A 538 5.89 19.56 -6.27
C PHE A 538 6.38 19.70 -4.83
N LEU A 539 5.62 19.22 -3.85
CA LEU A 539 6.00 19.25 -2.45
C LEU A 539 7.28 18.44 -2.18
N LEU A 540 7.42 17.24 -2.77
CA LEU A 540 8.61 16.40 -2.65
C LEU A 540 9.85 17.11 -3.20
N GLN A 541 9.73 17.76 -4.37
CA GLN A 541 10.82 18.57 -4.93
C GLN A 541 11.16 19.77 -4.03
N GLN A 542 10.16 20.47 -3.48
CA GLN A 542 10.40 21.57 -2.53
C GLN A 542 11.09 21.09 -1.26
N MET A 543 10.66 19.97 -0.68
CA MET A 543 11.29 19.37 0.50
C MET A 543 12.76 19.02 0.22
N ALA A 544 13.05 18.41 -0.93
CA ALA A 544 14.43 18.10 -1.35
C ALA A 544 15.31 19.35 -1.57
N LEU A 545 14.73 20.44 -2.08
CA LEU A 545 15.42 21.72 -2.26
C LEU A 545 15.67 22.47 -0.94
N LEU A 546 14.81 22.26 0.04
CA LEU A 546 14.88 22.89 1.36
C LEU A 546 15.75 22.08 2.33
N GLU A 547 15.78 20.75 2.21
CA GLU A 547 16.54 19.82 3.05
C GLU A 547 17.30 18.81 2.19
N ARG A 548 18.63 18.94 2.13
CA ARG A 548 19.49 18.10 1.27
C ARG A 548 19.51 16.63 1.69
N SER A 549 19.21 16.32 2.94
CA SER A 549 19.13 14.94 3.43
C SER A 549 17.80 14.26 3.09
N PHE A 550 16.83 14.98 2.52
CA PHE A 550 15.52 14.43 2.19
C PHE A 550 15.63 13.32 1.15
N VAL A 551 15.09 12.14 1.50
CA VAL A 551 14.99 10.99 0.60
C VAL A 551 13.52 10.55 0.59
N VAL A 552 12.91 10.53 -0.59
CA VAL A 552 11.48 10.18 -0.76
C VAL A 552 11.17 8.81 -0.15
N ASP A 553 12.06 7.83 -0.34
CA ASP A 553 11.90 6.47 0.17
C ASP A 553 12.07 6.34 1.69
N HIS A 554 12.48 7.42 2.37
CA HIS A 554 12.54 7.55 3.82
C HIS A 554 11.46 8.51 4.34
N SER A 555 10.41 8.77 3.54
CA SER A 555 9.26 9.59 3.92
C SER A 555 7.96 8.77 3.88
N LEU A 556 6.86 9.34 4.40
CA LEU A 556 5.53 8.73 4.36
C LEU A 556 4.92 8.70 2.94
N TYR A 557 5.57 9.29 1.93
CA TYR A 557 5.19 9.20 0.51
C TYR A 557 5.75 7.97 -0.21
N ARG A 558 6.66 7.21 0.45
CA ARG A 558 7.11 5.90 -0.06
C ARG A 558 5.89 5.03 -0.35
N SER A 559 5.90 4.29 -1.47
CA SER A 559 4.82 3.32 -1.72
C SER A 559 5.10 2.03 -0.95
N PHE A 560 4.45 1.91 0.20
CA PHE A 560 4.39 0.69 1.00
C PHE A 560 3.46 -0.34 0.36
N VAL A 561 3.80 -1.63 0.46
CA VAL A 561 2.96 -2.74 0.00
C VAL A 561 1.92 -3.12 1.05
N SER A 562 2.20 -2.89 2.32
CA SER A 562 1.23 -3.15 3.40
C SER A 562 1.51 -2.29 4.64
N GLY A 563 0.52 -2.19 5.53
CA GLY A 563 0.72 -1.62 6.86
C GLY A 563 1.77 -2.39 7.69
N GLY A 564 2.06 -3.65 7.37
CA GLY A 564 3.17 -4.41 7.97
C GLY A 564 4.54 -3.88 7.56
N GLU A 565 4.74 -3.50 6.31
CA GLU A 565 5.99 -2.86 5.85
C GLU A 565 6.18 -1.50 6.52
N LEU A 566 5.10 -0.70 6.60
CA LEU A 566 5.14 0.59 7.30
C LEU A 566 5.51 0.43 8.79
N LEU A 567 4.91 -0.55 9.48
CA LEU A 567 5.26 -0.86 10.87
C LEU A 567 6.74 -1.22 11.02
N HIS A 568 7.26 -2.06 10.13
CA HIS A 568 8.67 -2.45 10.14
C HIS A 568 9.60 -1.25 10.00
N ASN A 569 9.32 -0.37 9.03
CA ASN A 569 10.13 0.83 8.81
C ASN A 569 10.02 1.84 9.98
N PHE A 570 8.89 1.91 10.68
CA PHE A 570 8.78 2.71 11.91
C PHE A 570 9.56 2.15 13.10
N GLN A 571 9.73 0.82 13.15
CA GLN A 571 10.48 0.13 14.19
C GLN A 571 11.98 0.10 13.93
N ASP A 572 12.37 0.22 12.66
CA ASP A 572 13.75 0.52 12.30
C ASP A 572 14.14 1.89 12.85
N LYS A 573 15.30 1.96 13.50
CA LYS A 573 15.73 3.16 14.22
C LYS A 573 16.04 4.31 13.26
N GLU A 574 16.80 4.04 12.21
CA GLU A 574 17.27 5.07 11.29
C GLU A 574 16.12 5.55 10.40
N LEU A 575 15.35 4.63 9.83
CA LEU A 575 14.18 4.96 9.01
C LEU A 575 13.06 5.58 9.85
N GLY A 576 12.85 5.11 11.08
CA GLY A 576 11.87 5.68 11.99
C GLY A 576 12.17 7.14 12.35
N ASP A 577 13.44 7.46 12.61
CA ASP A 577 13.87 8.84 12.89
C ASP A 577 13.76 9.73 11.63
N ALA A 578 14.06 9.18 10.45
CA ALA A 578 13.88 9.87 9.17
C ALA A 578 12.40 10.18 8.89
N PHE A 579 11.48 9.23 9.11
CA PHE A 579 10.03 9.47 8.94
C PHE A 579 9.52 10.61 9.82
N ARG A 580 9.93 10.66 11.10
CA ARG A 580 9.53 11.74 12.01
C ARG A 580 10.08 13.09 11.53
N SER A 581 11.36 13.11 11.16
CA SER A 581 12.04 14.31 10.70
C SER A 581 11.42 14.87 9.42
N PHE A 582 11.10 14.00 8.45
CA PHE A 582 10.49 14.43 7.19
C PHE A 582 9.00 14.75 7.31
N PHE A 583 8.27 14.12 8.25
CA PHE A 583 6.90 14.54 8.56
C PHE A 583 6.87 15.92 9.23
N ALA A 584 7.82 16.21 10.13
CA ALA A 584 8.00 17.53 10.69
C ALA A 584 8.39 18.57 9.61
N LEU A 585 9.29 18.21 8.69
CA LEU A 585 9.65 19.06 7.54
C LEU A 585 8.43 19.37 6.67
N GLU A 586 7.65 18.37 6.30
CA GLU A 586 6.42 18.56 5.53
C GLU A 586 5.46 19.52 6.23
N THR A 587 5.25 19.34 7.53
CA THR A 587 4.39 20.23 8.33
C THR A 587 4.87 21.68 8.23
N LYS A 588 6.18 21.92 8.31
CA LYS A 588 6.77 23.26 8.19
C LYS A 588 6.62 23.84 6.78
N VAL A 589 6.84 23.03 5.74
CA VAL A 589 6.71 23.47 4.35
C VAL A 589 5.26 23.83 4.04
N ARG A 590 4.29 23.00 4.46
CA ARG A 590 2.86 23.29 4.27
C ARG A 590 2.40 24.50 5.08
N LEU A 591 2.90 24.67 6.31
CA LEU A 591 2.67 25.86 7.10
C LEU A 591 3.20 27.11 6.39
N ALA A 592 4.43 27.07 5.88
CA ALA A 592 5.05 28.18 5.15
C ALA A 592 4.29 28.53 3.85
N LEU A 593 3.83 27.52 3.11
CA LEU A 593 2.96 27.71 1.95
C LEU A 593 1.63 28.36 2.34
N SER A 594 1.00 27.93 3.45
CA SER A 594 -0.21 28.57 3.97
C SER A 594 0.03 30.03 4.32
N CYS A 595 1.16 30.36 4.97
CA CYS A 595 1.54 31.74 5.25
C CYS A 595 1.73 32.57 3.97
N CYS A 596 2.33 32.00 2.92
CA CYS A 596 2.48 32.67 1.63
C CYS A 596 1.12 32.98 0.97
N ILE A 597 0.14 32.06 1.08
CA ILE A 597 -1.19 32.26 0.51
C ILE A 597 -2.00 33.33 1.28
N GLU A 598 -1.67 33.57 2.54
CA GLU A 598 -2.28 34.65 3.31
C GLU A 598 -1.54 35.99 3.15
N ASP A 599 -0.27 35.94 2.74
CA ASP A 599 0.51 37.12 2.44
C ASP A 599 0.04 37.76 1.11
N GLY A 600 -0.82 38.77 1.25
CA GLY A 600 -1.33 39.56 0.14
C GLY A 600 -0.28 40.29 -0.70
N ARG A 601 1.04 40.11 -0.48
CA ARG A 601 2.10 40.58 -1.37
C ARG A 601 2.38 39.61 -2.53
N LEU A 602 2.29 38.30 -2.29
CA LEU A 602 2.58 37.26 -3.30
C LEU A 602 1.37 37.00 -4.23
N ASN A 603 0.18 37.43 -3.80
CA ASN A 603 -1.10 36.92 -4.30
C ASN A 603 -1.89 37.99 -5.08
N ARG A 604 -1.20 39.05 -5.54
CA ARG A 604 -1.75 40.15 -6.35
C ARG A 604 -1.58 39.95 -7.84
N SER A 605 -0.82 38.93 -8.25
CA SER A 605 -0.54 38.62 -9.64
C SER A 605 -0.92 37.17 -9.94
N LEU A 606 -1.43 36.95 -11.14
CA LEU A 606 -1.72 35.62 -11.68
C LEU A 606 -0.48 34.97 -12.33
N ALA A 607 0.64 35.72 -12.40
CA ALA A 607 1.89 35.19 -12.92
C ALA A 607 2.41 34.07 -12.00
N GLY A 608 2.89 32.98 -12.60
CA GLY A 608 3.55 31.92 -11.87
C GLY A 608 4.83 32.41 -11.19
N ILE A 609 5.04 31.98 -9.95
CA ILE A 609 6.28 32.19 -9.20
C ILE A 609 7.16 30.97 -9.44
N SER A 610 8.30 31.17 -10.12
CA SER A 610 9.25 30.09 -10.38
C SER A 610 9.75 29.43 -9.09
N LEU A 611 10.17 28.16 -9.15
CA LEU A 611 10.77 27.48 -7.99
C LEU A 611 11.99 28.23 -7.47
N ALA A 612 12.84 28.74 -8.37
CA ALA A 612 14.02 29.52 -8.00
C ALA A 612 13.69 30.76 -7.16
N SER A 613 12.51 31.37 -7.39
CA SER A 613 12.03 32.51 -6.63
C SER A 613 11.30 32.09 -5.34
N LEU A 614 10.52 31.01 -5.39
CA LEU A 614 9.70 30.57 -4.25
C LEU A 614 10.52 29.89 -3.16
N THR A 615 11.47 29.01 -3.51
CA THR A 615 12.24 28.23 -2.53
C THR A 615 12.97 29.11 -1.51
N PRO A 616 13.62 30.24 -1.89
CA PRO A 616 14.18 31.19 -0.91
C PRO A 616 13.13 31.81 0.01
N VAL A 617 11.94 32.13 -0.50
CA VAL A 617 10.83 32.69 0.30
C VAL A 617 10.35 31.67 1.32
N LEU A 618 10.16 30.40 0.91
CA LEU A 618 9.77 29.34 1.84
C LEU A 618 10.82 29.12 2.92
N ARG A 619 12.11 29.15 2.55
CA ARG A 619 13.21 29.03 3.51
C ARG A 619 13.19 30.16 4.53
N ASP A 620 12.95 31.40 4.08
CA ASP A 620 12.84 32.57 4.94
C ASP A 620 11.64 32.43 5.91
N VAL A 621 10.45 32.11 5.40
CA VAL A 621 9.25 31.91 6.23
C VAL A 621 9.45 30.79 7.25
N MET A 622 10.06 29.66 6.84
CA MET A 622 10.38 28.56 7.75
C MET A 622 11.39 28.96 8.84
N GLY A 623 12.35 29.84 8.51
CA GLY A 623 13.31 30.39 9.48
C GLY A 623 12.67 31.31 10.52
N HIS A 624 11.48 31.84 10.25
CA HIS A 624 10.70 32.67 11.17
C HIS A 624 9.63 31.89 11.97
N ILE A 625 9.51 30.57 11.78
CA ILE A 625 8.66 29.74 12.63
C ILE A 625 9.23 29.76 14.05
N SER A 626 8.40 30.13 15.03
CA SER A 626 8.84 30.31 16.42
C SER A 626 9.36 29.00 17.03
N ASP A 627 10.25 29.09 18.03
CA ASP A 627 10.73 27.92 18.78
C ASP A 627 9.58 27.15 19.44
N GLN A 628 8.53 27.87 19.87
CA GLN A 628 7.32 27.27 20.44
C GLN A 628 6.55 26.44 19.40
N ASP A 629 6.39 26.96 18.17
CA ASP A 629 5.74 26.21 17.09
C ASP A 629 6.59 25.02 16.65
N ASN A 630 7.92 25.16 16.58
CA ASN A 630 8.83 24.05 16.29
C ASN A 630 8.74 22.94 17.35
N ALA A 631 8.72 23.30 18.63
CA ALA A 631 8.55 22.35 19.72
C ALA A 631 7.19 21.63 19.63
N LEU A 632 6.11 22.38 19.34
CA LEU A 632 4.78 21.82 19.14
C LEU A 632 4.73 20.83 17.95
N ILE A 633 5.35 21.17 16.82
CA ILE A 633 5.42 20.28 15.65
C ILE A 633 6.09 18.97 16.02
N ASN A 634 7.28 19.02 16.65
CA ASN A 634 8.03 17.82 17.00
C ASN A 634 7.25 16.95 18.01
N GLU A 635 6.70 17.56 19.06
CA GLU A 635 5.89 16.84 20.06
C GLU A 635 4.69 16.13 19.42
N MET A 636 3.94 16.83 18.58
CA MET A 636 2.75 16.28 17.95
C MET A 636 3.08 15.21 16.90
N VAL A 637 4.17 15.38 16.13
CA VAL A 637 4.66 14.36 15.20
C VAL A 637 5.03 13.09 15.96
N ASP A 638 5.77 13.20 17.07
CA ASP A 638 6.15 12.06 17.89
C ASP A 638 4.92 11.33 18.45
N GLN A 639 3.95 12.08 18.99
CA GLN A 639 2.68 11.53 19.49
C GLN A 639 1.90 10.82 18.38
N LYS A 640 1.82 11.42 17.18
CA LYS A 640 1.11 10.85 16.03
C LYS A 640 1.78 9.58 15.53
N CYS A 641 3.11 9.59 15.38
CA CYS A 641 3.87 8.40 14.99
C CYS A 641 3.76 7.28 16.04
N ALA A 642 3.80 7.61 17.34
CA ALA A 642 3.63 6.62 18.41
C ALA A 642 2.23 5.98 18.36
N LEU A 643 1.18 6.79 18.20
CA LEU A 643 -0.19 6.29 18.03
C LEU A 643 -0.31 5.39 16.79
N GLN A 644 0.28 5.81 15.67
CA GLN A 644 0.26 5.02 14.44
C GLN A 644 0.99 3.69 14.62
N ILE A 645 2.13 3.66 15.30
CA ILE A 645 2.86 2.42 15.63
C ILE A 645 2.00 1.50 16.47
N GLU A 646 1.32 2.01 17.51
CA GLU A 646 0.42 1.21 18.34
C GLU A 646 -0.72 0.60 17.51
N GLN A 647 -1.37 1.42 16.67
CA GLN A 647 -2.45 0.97 15.78
C GLN A 647 -1.96 -0.08 14.78
N LEU A 648 -0.81 0.16 14.13
CA LEU A 648 -0.22 -0.79 13.19
C LEU A 648 0.20 -2.09 13.89
N GLN A 649 0.79 -2.01 15.08
CA GLN A 649 1.18 -3.17 15.88
C GLN A 649 -0.04 -4.02 16.26
N LYS A 650 -1.16 -3.39 16.64
CA LYS A 650 -2.41 -4.09 16.95
C LYS A 650 -2.98 -4.84 15.75
N HIS A 651 -2.91 -4.26 14.56
CA HIS A 651 -3.54 -4.82 13.36
C HIS A 651 -2.63 -5.76 12.56
N PHE A 652 -1.34 -5.44 12.49
CA PHE A 652 -0.36 -6.08 11.61
C PHE A 652 0.79 -6.74 12.36
N GLY A 653 0.98 -6.45 13.65
CA GLY A 653 2.09 -6.96 14.45
C GLY A 653 2.14 -8.49 14.58
N LEU A 654 1.02 -9.17 14.31
CA LEU A 654 0.92 -10.62 14.19
C LEU A 654 0.45 -11.06 12.78
N SER A 655 0.53 -10.21 11.78
CA SER A 655 0.23 -10.65 10.40
C SER A 655 1.37 -11.50 9.84
N LYS A 656 1.05 -12.46 8.95
CA LYS A 656 2.06 -13.27 8.26
C LYS A 656 3.08 -12.40 7.51
N SER A 657 2.60 -11.39 6.78
CA SER A 657 3.45 -10.45 6.06
C SER A 657 4.47 -9.77 6.99
N PHE A 658 4.02 -9.26 8.13
CA PHE A 658 4.94 -8.59 9.06
C PHE A 658 5.94 -9.56 9.71
N VAL A 659 5.45 -10.65 10.32
CA VAL A 659 6.31 -11.49 11.17
C VAL A 659 7.20 -12.42 10.34
N ASN A 660 6.70 -12.99 9.24
CA ASN A 660 7.44 -13.95 8.43
C ASN A 660 8.28 -13.26 7.34
N VAL A 661 7.84 -12.11 6.81
CA VAL A 661 8.50 -11.44 5.67
C VAL A 661 9.25 -10.19 6.14
N GLN A 662 8.55 -9.21 6.73
CA GLN A 662 9.18 -7.92 7.05
C GLN A 662 10.27 -8.07 8.13
N GLN A 663 9.99 -8.83 9.20
CA GLN A 663 10.95 -9.14 10.25
C GLN A 663 12.00 -10.21 9.87
N SER A 664 11.98 -10.76 8.65
CA SER A 664 13.04 -11.67 8.22
C SER A 664 14.33 -10.89 7.97
N ASN A 665 15.47 -11.42 8.41
CA ASN A 665 16.78 -10.82 8.20
C ASN A 665 17.70 -11.85 7.56
N LEU A 666 18.01 -11.68 6.27
CA LEU A 666 18.84 -12.61 5.53
C LEU A 666 20.31 -12.58 5.98
N ASP A 667 20.76 -11.50 6.63
CA ASP A 667 22.09 -11.47 7.24
C ASP A 667 22.18 -12.43 8.43
N ASP A 668 21.14 -12.50 9.26
CA ASP A 668 21.08 -13.48 10.36
C ASP A 668 21.04 -14.91 9.82
N VAL A 669 20.32 -15.13 8.71
CA VAL A 669 20.28 -16.44 8.03
C VAL A 669 21.66 -16.81 7.46
N TYR A 670 22.37 -15.86 6.85
CA TYR A 670 23.73 -16.06 6.37
C TYR A 670 24.70 -16.41 7.51
N LEU A 671 24.69 -15.63 8.59
CA LEU A 671 25.52 -15.86 9.78
C LEU A 671 25.23 -17.21 10.43
N PHE A 672 23.97 -17.63 10.47
CA PHE A 672 23.59 -18.95 10.95
C PHE A 672 24.03 -20.05 9.98
N GLY A 673 23.95 -19.84 8.67
CA GLY A 673 24.48 -20.74 7.66
C GLY A 673 25.98 -21.01 7.83
N GLN A 674 26.78 -19.97 8.12
CA GLN A 674 28.21 -20.12 8.45
C GLN A 674 28.42 -20.99 9.71
N LYS A 675 27.53 -20.87 10.71
CA LYS A 675 27.57 -21.73 11.91
C LYS A 675 27.19 -23.17 11.57
N ILE A 676 26.22 -23.41 10.69
CA ILE A 676 25.87 -24.75 10.21
C ILE A 676 27.05 -25.39 9.48
N GLU A 677 27.74 -24.66 8.58
CA GLU A 677 28.97 -25.12 7.92
C GLU A 677 30.02 -25.55 8.95
N HIS A 678 30.32 -24.71 9.94
CA HIS A 678 31.27 -25.04 11.00
C HIS A 678 30.83 -26.25 11.84
N ILE A 679 29.53 -26.37 12.16
CA ILE A 679 29.02 -27.51 12.93
C ILE A 679 29.28 -28.83 12.21
N PHE A 680 28.95 -28.92 10.92
CA PHE A 680 29.15 -30.14 10.16
C PHE A 680 30.62 -30.38 9.76
N ARG A 681 31.47 -29.36 9.79
CA ARG A 681 32.91 -29.50 9.51
C ARG A 681 33.72 -29.92 10.73
N GLU A 682 33.40 -29.39 11.91
CA GLU A 682 34.28 -29.48 13.09
C GLU A 682 33.59 -30.03 14.34
N VAL A 683 32.29 -29.80 14.51
CA VAL A 683 31.56 -30.19 15.74
C VAL A 683 31.01 -31.61 15.66
N LEU A 684 30.52 -32.03 14.51
CA LEU A 684 30.05 -33.39 14.25
C LEU A 684 31.16 -34.22 13.60
N GLN A 685 31.74 -35.15 14.34
CA GLN A 685 32.76 -36.08 13.84
C GLN A 685 32.09 -37.16 12.99
N CYS A 686 32.18 -36.99 11.67
CA CYS A 686 31.68 -37.92 10.66
C CYS A 686 32.39 -37.64 9.33
N ASP A 687 33.36 -38.48 8.96
CA ASP A 687 34.26 -38.22 7.83
C ASP A 687 33.54 -37.86 6.52
N SER A 688 32.41 -38.53 6.20
CA SER A 688 31.65 -38.24 4.99
C SER A 688 31.02 -36.84 5.03
N LEU A 689 30.36 -36.49 6.13
CA LEU A 689 29.75 -35.17 6.30
C LEU A 689 30.80 -34.05 6.39
N ASN A 690 31.92 -34.29 7.09
CA ASN A 690 33.01 -33.31 7.19
C ASN A 690 33.58 -32.96 5.82
N LYS A 691 33.73 -33.94 4.91
CA LYS A 691 34.16 -33.70 3.52
C LYS A 691 33.12 -32.92 2.71
N LEU A 692 31.84 -33.26 2.85
CA LEU A 692 30.76 -32.62 2.10
C LEU A 692 30.54 -31.16 2.51
N TRP A 693 30.69 -30.85 3.80
CA TRP A 693 30.57 -29.51 4.36
C TRP A 693 31.89 -28.75 4.43
N ASP A 694 32.93 -29.24 3.73
CA ASP A 694 34.21 -28.54 3.66
C ASP A 694 34.05 -27.19 2.97
N ASP A 695 34.76 -26.18 3.47
CA ASP A 695 34.57 -24.81 2.99
C ASP A 695 34.95 -24.69 1.52
N VAL A 696 33.98 -24.28 0.71
CA VAL A 696 34.12 -24.12 -0.72
C VAL A 696 34.82 -22.82 -1.12
N GLY A 697 35.03 -21.86 -0.21
CA GLY A 697 35.62 -20.56 -0.52
C GLY A 697 34.60 -19.55 -1.05
N GLU A 698 35.11 -18.43 -1.56
CA GLU A 698 34.31 -17.32 -2.12
C GLU A 698 33.97 -17.59 -3.60
N LEU A 699 32.85 -17.04 -4.08
CA LEU A 699 32.41 -17.21 -5.46
C LEU A 699 33.21 -16.30 -6.40
N LEU A 700 33.75 -16.86 -7.49
CA LEU A 700 34.40 -16.10 -8.55
C LEU A 700 33.37 -15.77 -9.64
N LEU A 701 32.71 -14.62 -9.50
CA LEU A 701 31.67 -14.16 -10.43
C LEU A 701 32.23 -13.21 -11.48
N ASP A 702 32.01 -13.51 -12.76
CA ASP A 702 32.45 -12.64 -13.87
C ASP A 702 31.64 -11.33 -13.97
N ARG A 703 30.44 -11.30 -13.38
CA ARG A 703 29.55 -10.14 -13.32
C ARG A 703 28.58 -10.21 -12.13
N PRO A 704 28.11 -9.07 -11.59
CA PRO A 704 27.05 -9.06 -10.58
C PRO A 704 25.80 -9.73 -11.15
N TYR A 705 25.21 -10.65 -10.38
CA TYR A 705 24.00 -11.34 -10.79
C TYR A 705 22.75 -10.53 -10.38
N GLN A 706 21.80 -10.37 -11.28
CA GLN A 706 20.52 -9.73 -10.96
C GLN A 706 19.66 -10.68 -10.10
N GLN A 707 18.97 -10.13 -9.09
CA GLN A 707 18.02 -10.89 -8.28
C GLN A 707 17.00 -11.63 -9.18
N GLY A 708 16.70 -12.90 -8.90
CA GLY A 708 15.83 -13.67 -9.80
C GLY A 708 15.33 -15.01 -9.25
N ILE A 709 14.29 -15.54 -9.91
CA ILE A 709 13.60 -16.79 -9.59
C ILE A 709 14.46 -17.96 -10.08
N GLN A 710 15.16 -18.62 -9.15
CA GLN A 710 15.96 -19.85 -9.30
C GLN A 710 16.92 -19.92 -10.52
N THR A 711 18.22 -20.06 -10.27
CA THR A 711 19.25 -20.22 -11.30
C THR A 711 19.90 -21.59 -11.22
N ASP A 712 20.51 -22.03 -12.33
CA ASP A 712 21.30 -23.26 -12.45
C ASP A 712 22.72 -22.93 -12.92
N LEU A 713 23.30 -21.89 -12.31
CA LEU A 713 24.61 -21.40 -12.68
C LEU A 713 25.70 -22.19 -11.95
N TYR A 714 26.70 -22.64 -12.70
CA TYR A 714 27.89 -23.30 -12.15
C TYR A 714 29.02 -22.27 -12.05
N VAL A 715 29.58 -22.12 -10.85
CA VAL A 715 30.56 -21.09 -10.53
C VAL A 715 31.78 -21.74 -9.87
N SER A 716 32.98 -21.31 -10.29
CA SER A 716 34.23 -21.68 -9.63
C SER A 716 34.45 -20.84 -8.37
N THR A 717 35.12 -21.40 -7.38
CA THR A 717 35.42 -20.70 -6.14
C THR A 717 36.91 -20.41 -5.96
N THR A 718 37.26 -19.58 -4.97
CA THR A 718 38.66 -19.29 -4.61
C THR A 718 39.46 -20.51 -4.14
N LYS A 719 38.81 -21.65 -3.89
CA LYS A 719 39.44 -22.93 -3.54
C LYS A 719 39.38 -23.95 -4.68
N GLU A 720 39.18 -23.50 -5.91
CA GLU A 720 39.15 -24.36 -7.11
C GLU A 720 38.05 -25.43 -7.05
N LYS A 721 36.98 -25.20 -6.29
CA LYS A 721 35.79 -26.07 -6.28
C LYS A 721 34.73 -25.50 -7.21
N THR A 722 33.89 -26.39 -7.74
CA THR A 722 32.69 -26.00 -8.50
C THR A 722 31.47 -26.08 -7.60
N VAL A 723 30.69 -25.00 -7.57
CA VAL A 723 29.38 -24.94 -6.90
C VAL A 723 28.29 -24.59 -7.89
N ARG A 724 27.08 -25.08 -7.64
CA ARG A 724 25.87 -24.65 -8.33
C ARG A 724 25.16 -23.61 -7.47
N VAL A 725 24.92 -22.44 -8.05
CA VAL A 725 24.11 -21.38 -7.46
C VAL A 725 22.65 -21.68 -7.75
N LEU A 726 21.83 -21.80 -6.71
CA LEU A 726 20.40 -22.08 -6.80
C LEU A 726 19.57 -20.79 -6.74
N TYR A 727 19.96 -19.85 -5.88
CA TYR A 727 19.31 -18.55 -5.75
C TYR A 727 20.34 -17.46 -5.52
N ALA A 728 20.04 -16.26 -6.02
CA ALA A 728 20.73 -15.01 -5.72
C ALA A 728 19.69 -14.02 -5.18
N LEU A 729 19.84 -13.65 -3.92
CA LEU A 729 18.89 -12.81 -3.17
C LEU A 729 19.61 -11.56 -2.70
N ASN A 730 19.05 -10.38 -2.94
CA ASN A 730 19.50 -9.21 -2.20
C ASN A 730 19.15 -9.41 -0.72
N VAL A 731 20.07 -9.15 0.22
CA VAL A 731 19.81 -9.33 1.66
C VAL A 731 18.63 -8.50 2.18
N GLN A 732 18.26 -7.43 1.49
CA GLN A 732 17.11 -6.58 1.80
C GLN A 732 15.81 -7.05 1.14
N THR A 733 15.82 -8.11 0.34
CA THR A 733 14.63 -8.55 -0.41
C THR A 733 13.49 -8.93 0.54
N LYS A 734 12.27 -8.49 0.20
CA LYS A 734 11.01 -8.81 0.89
C LYS A 734 9.98 -9.40 -0.07
N ASP A 735 10.41 -9.80 -1.27
CA ASP A 735 9.55 -10.42 -2.26
C ASP A 735 9.16 -11.83 -1.81
N VAL A 736 7.87 -12.03 -1.51
CA VAL A 736 7.34 -13.31 -1.05
C VAL A 736 7.47 -14.40 -2.11
N ALA A 737 7.37 -14.08 -3.40
CA ALA A 737 7.49 -15.04 -4.48
C ALA A 737 8.93 -15.59 -4.60
N LEU A 738 9.93 -14.75 -4.30
CA LEU A 738 11.34 -15.16 -4.26
C LEU A 738 11.73 -15.82 -2.94
N LEU A 739 11.31 -15.23 -1.81
CA LEU A 739 11.66 -15.70 -0.48
C LEU A 739 11.03 -17.06 -0.15
N THR A 740 9.79 -17.30 -0.54
CA THR A 740 9.07 -18.54 -0.18
C THR A 740 9.82 -19.80 -0.63
N PRO A 741 10.14 -19.99 -1.93
CA PRO A 741 10.85 -21.20 -2.36
C PRO A 741 12.28 -21.27 -1.80
N ALA A 742 13.00 -20.14 -1.70
CA ALA A 742 14.37 -20.12 -1.18
C ALA A 742 14.44 -20.49 0.32
N LEU A 743 13.59 -19.89 1.16
CA LEU A 743 13.55 -20.16 2.61
C LEU A 743 13.04 -21.58 2.89
N ARG A 744 12.08 -22.09 2.11
CA ARG A 744 11.64 -23.50 2.18
C ARG A 744 12.79 -24.45 1.89
N LEU A 745 13.56 -24.18 0.83
CA LEU A 745 14.71 -25.01 0.47
C LEU A 745 15.77 -25.01 1.58
N ILE A 746 16.12 -23.84 2.12
CA ILE A 746 17.05 -23.71 3.25
C ILE A 746 16.54 -24.53 4.43
N ARG A 747 15.29 -24.29 4.85
CA ARG A 747 14.69 -24.94 6.00
C ARG A 747 14.65 -26.46 5.82
N ALA A 748 14.21 -26.96 4.66
CA ALA A 748 14.13 -28.39 4.40
C ALA A 748 15.51 -29.07 4.39
N ARG A 749 16.50 -28.49 3.69
CA ARG A 749 17.86 -29.07 3.60
C ARG A 749 18.56 -29.07 4.95
N TRP A 750 18.59 -27.93 5.63
CA TRP A 750 19.25 -27.84 6.94
C TRP A 750 18.56 -28.69 7.98
N TYR A 751 17.23 -28.74 8.01
CA TYR A 751 16.51 -29.60 8.95
C TYR A 751 16.88 -31.08 8.74
N LEU A 752 16.85 -31.56 7.48
CA LEU A 752 17.24 -32.94 7.14
C LEU A 752 18.69 -33.25 7.53
N SER A 753 19.64 -32.36 7.22
CA SER A 753 21.04 -32.53 7.65
C SER A 753 21.16 -32.60 9.16
N LEU A 754 20.48 -31.69 9.88
CA LEU A 754 20.50 -31.62 11.35
C LEU A 754 19.92 -32.87 12.00
N CYS A 755 19.00 -33.58 11.37
CA CYS A 755 18.45 -34.83 11.91
C CYS A 755 19.53 -35.93 12.10
N ASN A 756 20.71 -35.83 11.50
CA ASN A 756 21.83 -36.72 11.80
C ASN A 756 22.28 -36.63 13.27
N PHE A 757 22.07 -35.49 13.97
CA PHE A 757 22.34 -35.38 15.41
C PHE A 757 21.45 -36.26 16.28
N LEU A 758 20.29 -36.71 15.77
CA LEU A 758 19.43 -37.65 16.51
C LEU A 758 20.11 -39.02 16.72
N PHE A 759 21.13 -39.33 15.92
CA PHE A 759 21.90 -40.58 15.96
C PHE A 759 23.33 -40.37 16.48
N ALA A 760 23.69 -39.14 16.87
CA ALA A 760 25.02 -38.81 17.35
C ALA A 760 25.10 -38.94 18.88
N GLN A 761 26.27 -39.33 19.37
CA GLN A 761 26.57 -39.40 20.79
C GLN A 761 27.56 -38.29 21.15
N LYS A 762 27.51 -37.82 22.40
CA LYS A 762 28.51 -36.86 22.86
C LYS A 762 29.85 -37.55 23.04
N HIS A 763 30.89 -37.07 22.38
CA HIS A 763 32.23 -37.66 22.46
C HIS A 763 33.11 -36.94 23.50
N ASP A 764 33.32 -35.63 23.35
CA ASP A 764 34.17 -34.82 24.24
C ASP A 764 33.50 -33.47 24.64
N ARG A 765 34.30 -32.51 25.14
CA ARG A 765 33.81 -31.16 25.47
C ARG A 765 33.52 -30.37 24.19
N GLY A 766 32.33 -30.57 23.66
CA GLY A 766 31.76 -29.73 22.61
C GLY A 766 31.57 -30.43 21.28
N THR A 767 32.13 -31.63 21.07
CA THR A 767 31.91 -32.40 19.84
C THR A 767 30.97 -33.59 20.02
N TYR A 768 30.45 -34.06 18.89
CA TYR A 768 29.53 -35.18 18.78
C TYR A 768 30.08 -36.20 17.78
N TYR A 769 29.97 -37.48 18.07
CA TYR A 769 30.39 -38.55 17.20
C TYR A 769 29.18 -39.21 16.54
N LEU A 770 29.21 -39.33 15.22
CA LEU A 770 28.21 -40.03 14.43
C LEU A 770 28.89 -41.15 13.64
N LYS A 771 28.54 -42.38 13.99
CA LYS A 771 29.13 -43.57 13.35
C LYS A 771 28.76 -43.68 11.87
N ASP A 772 27.47 -43.54 11.57
CA ASP A 772 26.92 -43.69 10.22
C ASP A 772 25.84 -42.64 9.97
N GLU A 773 25.97 -41.90 8.87
CA GLU A 773 24.98 -40.93 8.41
C GLU A 773 23.65 -41.60 8.06
N GLN A 774 22.54 -41.01 8.53
CA GLN A 774 21.19 -41.54 8.32
C GLN A 774 20.39 -40.74 7.28
N PHE A 775 20.72 -39.46 7.06
CA PHE A 775 20.03 -38.59 6.11
C PHE A 775 20.99 -38.04 5.06
N TRP A 776 21.00 -38.68 3.89
CA TRP A 776 21.87 -38.33 2.77
C TRP A 776 21.27 -37.20 1.91
N VAL A 777 21.57 -35.97 2.28
CA VAL A 777 21.14 -34.76 1.53
C VAL A 777 22.35 -33.92 1.16
N VAL A 778 22.36 -33.38 -0.07
CA VAL A 778 23.45 -32.51 -0.52
C VAL A 778 23.47 -31.22 0.33
N PRO A 779 24.64 -30.81 0.86
CA PRO A 779 24.77 -29.59 1.64
C PRO A 779 24.22 -28.36 0.92
N LEU A 780 23.61 -27.45 1.67
CA LEU A 780 23.26 -26.13 1.19
C LEU A 780 24.06 -25.11 1.98
N MET A 781 24.94 -24.40 1.28
CA MET A 781 25.81 -23.37 1.83
C MET A 781 25.31 -21.98 1.40
N LEU A 782 25.65 -20.97 2.19
CA LEU A 782 25.32 -19.59 1.90
C LEU A 782 26.61 -18.80 1.69
N LYS A 783 26.72 -18.09 0.57
CA LYS A 783 27.85 -17.19 0.29
C LYS A 783 27.32 -15.78 0.05
N LYS A 784 28.07 -14.77 0.46
CA LYS A 784 27.67 -13.36 0.34
C LYS A 784 28.75 -12.59 -0.41
N ASP A 785 28.37 -11.73 -1.34
CA ASP A 785 29.30 -10.82 -2.02
C ASP A 785 29.40 -9.46 -1.32
N ASN A 786 30.29 -8.61 -1.82
CA ASN A 786 30.51 -7.26 -1.31
C ASN A 786 29.35 -6.29 -1.61
N ASN A 787 28.42 -6.64 -2.50
CA ASN A 787 27.28 -5.82 -2.88
C ASN A 787 26.03 -6.15 -2.05
N GLY A 788 26.12 -7.07 -1.09
CA GLY A 788 24.98 -7.51 -0.30
C GLY A 788 24.08 -8.52 -1.01
N MET A 789 24.59 -9.22 -2.01
CA MET A 789 23.91 -10.37 -2.61
C MET A 789 24.26 -11.65 -1.84
N LEU A 790 23.23 -12.37 -1.43
CA LEU A 790 23.29 -13.68 -0.80
C LEU A 790 23.02 -14.77 -1.83
N TYR A 791 23.92 -15.73 -1.91
CA TYR A 791 23.88 -16.86 -2.82
C TYR A 791 23.62 -18.15 -2.05
N LEU A 792 22.58 -18.87 -2.45
CA LEU A 792 22.33 -20.24 -2.00
C LEU A 792 23.08 -21.15 -2.95
N VAL A 793 24.08 -21.87 -2.44
CA VAL A 793 24.97 -22.69 -3.27
C VAL A 793 25.02 -24.13 -2.77
N GLU A 794 25.16 -25.05 -3.71
CA GLU A 794 25.42 -26.45 -3.43
C GLU A 794 26.74 -26.90 -4.07
N PRO A 795 27.56 -27.70 -3.35
CA PRO A 795 28.77 -28.25 -3.93
C PRO A 795 28.44 -29.27 -5.03
N VAL A 796 29.17 -29.19 -6.15
CA VAL A 796 29.04 -30.14 -7.27
C VAL A 796 30.01 -31.30 -7.06
N ASP A 797 31.27 -30.99 -6.77
CA ASP A 797 32.25 -31.99 -6.34
C ASP A 797 32.07 -32.29 -4.84
N PRO A 798 32.14 -33.56 -4.40
CA PRO A 798 32.61 -34.76 -5.11
C PRO A 798 31.47 -35.65 -5.69
N PHE A 799 30.31 -35.09 -6.02
CA PHE A 799 29.16 -35.90 -6.44
C PHE A 799 29.26 -36.37 -7.90
N THR A 800 28.85 -37.61 -8.15
CA THR A 800 28.66 -38.14 -9.51
C THR A 800 27.18 -38.44 -9.78
N ALA A 801 26.78 -38.59 -11.04
CA ALA A 801 25.39 -38.93 -11.37
C ALA A 801 24.99 -40.28 -10.76
N TRP A 802 23.86 -40.32 -10.04
CA TRP A 802 23.31 -41.58 -9.51
C TRP A 802 22.77 -42.45 -10.65
N ASN A 803 23.01 -43.76 -10.57
CA ASN A 803 22.46 -44.70 -11.54
C ASN A 803 20.93 -44.72 -11.47
N LYS A 804 20.27 -44.22 -12.52
CA LYS A 804 18.80 -44.14 -12.62
C LYS A 804 18.08 -45.50 -12.50
N ASP A 805 18.78 -46.61 -12.77
CA ASP A 805 18.23 -47.97 -12.65
C ASP A 805 18.24 -48.50 -11.21
N ALA A 806 19.00 -47.87 -10.31
CA ALA A 806 19.02 -48.21 -8.89
C ALA A 806 17.80 -47.61 -8.19
N LYS A 807 16.77 -48.43 -7.94
CA LYS A 807 15.57 -48.03 -7.21
C LYS A 807 15.95 -47.51 -5.81
N ILE A 808 15.56 -46.28 -5.50
CA ILE A 808 15.55 -45.76 -4.13
C ILE A 808 14.67 -46.70 -3.31
N SER A 809 15.17 -47.14 -2.15
CA SER A 809 14.40 -48.08 -1.32
C SER A 809 13.09 -47.41 -0.85
N THR A 810 12.03 -48.20 -0.75
CA THR A 810 10.74 -47.73 -0.22
C THR A 810 10.86 -47.18 1.20
N VAL A 811 11.86 -47.64 1.95
CA VAL A 811 12.21 -47.17 3.29
C VAL A 811 12.73 -45.73 3.26
N ILE A 812 13.67 -45.42 2.35
CA ILE A 812 14.22 -44.07 2.20
C ILE A 812 13.12 -43.09 1.78
N ASP A 813 12.30 -43.47 0.80
CA ASP A 813 11.15 -42.67 0.36
C ASP A 813 10.17 -42.38 1.50
N ALA A 814 9.83 -43.40 2.31
CA ALA A 814 8.93 -43.25 3.45
C ALA A 814 9.49 -42.30 4.53
N ILE A 815 10.81 -42.32 4.76
CA ILE A 815 11.47 -41.39 5.69
C ILE A 815 11.39 -39.95 5.16
N TYR A 816 11.82 -39.70 3.91
CA TYR A 816 11.80 -38.35 3.32
C TYR A 816 10.39 -37.77 3.20
N LYS A 817 9.40 -38.63 2.97
CA LYS A 817 7.99 -38.25 3.00
C LYS A 817 7.55 -37.62 4.33
N ARG A 818 8.20 -37.90 5.47
CA ARG A 818 7.91 -37.21 6.75
C ARG A 818 8.33 -35.74 6.76
N PHE A 819 9.25 -35.37 5.87
CA PHE A 819 9.77 -34.02 5.69
C PHE A 819 9.10 -33.30 4.51
N ASN A 820 7.94 -33.81 4.06
CA ASN A 820 7.22 -33.32 2.89
C ASN A 820 8.07 -33.34 1.60
N VAL A 821 8.93 -34.36 1.48
CA VAL A 821 9.79 -34.60 0.32
C VAL A 821 9.30 -35.83 -0.41
N ASP A 822 8.95 -35.68 -1.69
CA ASP A 822 8.66 -36.82 -2.56
C ASP A 822 9.95 -37.32 -3.23
N ALA A 823 10.65 -38.20 -2.53
CA ALA A 823 11.92 -38.76 -3.00
C ALA A 823 11.78 -39.55 -4.31
N LYS A 824 10.57 -40.01 -4.69
CA LYS A 824 10.37 -40.70 -5.98
C LYS A 824 10.56 -39.78 -7.18
N HIS A 825 10.28 -38.50 -7.00
CA HIS A 825 10.46 -37.46 -8.03
C HIS A 825 11.73 -36.62 -7.79
N GLY A 826 12.50 -36.96 -6.76
CA GLY A 826 13.79 -36.32 -6.47
C GLY A 826 14.88 -36.78 -7.42
N TYR A 827 15.82 -35.88 -7.70
CA TYR A 827 17.10 -36.18 -8.34
C TYR A 827 18.14 -36.51 -7.26
N PHE A 828 18.87 -37.59 -7.47
CA PHE A 828 19.91 -38.06 -6.57
C PHE A 828 21.28 -37.99 -7.23
N ALA A 829 22.29 -37.76 -6.40
CA ALA A 829 23.69 -37.87 -6.79
C ALA A 829 24.39 -38.92 -5.93
N GLU A 830 25.44 -39.53 -6.45
CA GLU A 830 26.24 -40.52 -5.74
C GLU A 830 27.43 -39.86 -5.04
N PHE A 831 27.64 -40.19 -3.77
CA PHE A 831 28.87 -39.92 -3.03
C PHE A 831 29.19 -41.11 -2.13
N GLU A 832 30.43 -41.60 -2.17
CA GLU A 832 30.89 -42.79 -1.43
C GLU A 832 29.90 -43.99 -1.52
N LYS A 833 29.34 -44.22 -2.73
CA LYS A 833 28.33 -45.28 -3.05
C LYS A 833 26.97 -45.11 -2.37
N ARG A 834 26.63 -43.91 -1.88
CA ARG A 834 25.34 -43.60 -1.27
C ARG A 834 24.54 -42.60 -2.13
N PRO A 835 23.20 -42.71 -2.19
CA PRO A 835 22.34 -41.81 -2.94
C PRO A 835 22.01 -40.57 -2.09
N TYR A 836 22.68 -39.45 -2.37
CA TYR A 836 22.38 -38.16 -1.76
C TYR A 836 21.27 -37.46 -2.54
N LEU A 837 20.24 -37.03 -1.82
CA LEU A 837 19.15 -36.24 -2.39
C LEU A 837 19.68 -34.87 -2.80
N HIS A 838 19.68 -34.62 -4.11
CA HIS A 838 20.33 -33.46 -4.74
C HIS A 838 19.32 -32.41 -5.22
N ALA A 839 18.17 -32.78 -5.78
CA ALA A 839 17.12 -31.80 -6.09
C ALA A 839 15.72 -32.42 -5.93
N TRP A 840 14.75 -31.64 -5.44
CA TRP A 840 13.36 -32.07 -5.32
C TRP A 840 12.45 -30.85 -5.25
N ASP A 841 11.16 -31.08 -5.50
CA ASP A 841 10.13 -30.05 -5.26
C ASP A 841 9.86 -29.95 -3.75
N VAL A 842 10.30 -28.84 -3.14
CA VAL A 842 10.16 -28.64 -1.70
C VAL A 842 8.72 -28.26 -1.42
N GLY A 843 7.98 -29.18 -0.81
CA GLY A 843 6.63 -28.89 -0.32
C GLY A 843 6.61 -27.81 0.78
N GLY A 844 5.41 -27.49 1.28
CA GLY A 844 5.28 -26.53 2.38
C GLY A 844 6.08 -26.93 3.62
N THR A 845 6.89 -25.99 4.14
CA THR A 845 7.62 -26.13 5.42
C THR A 845 6.90 -25.42 6.57
N ASN A 846 5.63 -25.11 6.36
CA ASN A 846 4.69 -24.52 7.31
C ASN A 846 3.72 -25.56 7.91
N VAL A 847 3.95 -26.86 7.69
CA VAL A 847 3.06 -27.95 8.12
C VAL A 847 3.83 -29.14 8.69
N ALA A 848 3.09 -30.06 9.31
CA ALA A 848 3.56 -31.33 9.85
C ALA A 848 4.76 -31.15 10.77
N LEU A 849 5.87 -31.84 10.50
CA LEU A 849 7.09 -31.81 11.31
C LEU A 849 7.60 -30.39 11.56
N TYR A 850 7.58 -29.55 10.53
CA TYR A 850 8.07 -28.17 10.60
C TYR A 850 7.15 -27.24 11.40
N ALA A 851 5.94 -27.70 11.74
CA ALA A 851 4.94 -26.95 12.48
C ALA A 851 4.46 -27.71 13.72
N TYR A 852 5.33 -28.52 14.34
CA TYR A 852 5.04 -29.24 15.58
C TYR A 852 3.84 -30.19 15.49
N SER A 853 3.67 -30.84 14.34
CA SER A 853 2.49 -31.62 13.94
C SER A 853 1.24 -30.81 13.58
N GLY A 854 1.31 -29.48 13.52
CA GLY A 854 0.24 -28.65 13.00
C GLY A 854 0.13 -28.75 11.48
N GLY A 855 -1.07 -28.83 10.93
CA GLY A 855 -1.28 -28.74 9.49
C GLY A 855 -2.51 -29.48 8.98
N CYS A 856 -3.45 -28.73 8.41
CA CYS A 856 -4.28 -29.15 7.28
C CYS A 856 -3.89 -28.25 6.10
N ASP A 857 -3.54 -28.86 4.97
CA ASP A 857 -3.30 -28.14 3.72
C ASP A 857 -4.60 -27.48 3.27
N ALA A 858 -4.70 -26.15 3.39
CA ALA A 858 -5.88 -25.40 2.94
C ALA A 858 -6.02 -25.41 1.41
N ARG A 859 -4.98 -25.83 0.66
CA ARG A 859 -4.98 -25.85 -0.82
C ARG A 859 -5.36 -27.21 -1.41
N GLY A 860 -5.64 -28.23 -0.58
CA GLY A 860 -6.13 -29.53 -1.06
C GLY A 860 -5.16 -30.27 -1.99
N GLN A 861 -3.87 -29.94 -2.00
CA GLN A 861 -2.87 -30.59 -2.86
C GLN A 861 -2.11 -31.71 -2.15
N GLY A 862 -2.18 -31.81 -0.83
CA GLY A 862 -1.78 -32.98 -0.07
C GLY A 862 -2.94 -33.61 0.69
N GLU A 863 -3.06 -34.94 0.62
CA GLU A 863 -3.72 -35.70 1.68
C GLU A 863 -3.01 -35.39 3.00
N ALA A 864 -3.51 -34.41 3.77
CA ALA A 864 -3.03 -34.20 5.13
C ALA A 864 -3.17 -35.54 5.86
N ARG A 865 -2.06 -36.12 6.30
CA ARG A 865 -2.06 -37.47 6.87
C ARG A 865 -3.00 -37.50 8.05
N GLU A 866 -3.75 -38.58 8.21
CA GLU A 866 -4.69 -38.78 9.32
C GLU A 866 -4.05 -38.51 10.71
N GLN A 867 -2.73 -38.75 10.83
CA GLN A 867 -1.94 -38.44 12.03
C GLN A 867 -1.81 -36.93 12.31
N ASP A 868 -1.64 -36.10 11.27
CA ASP A 868 -1.44 -34.66 11.41
C ASP A 868 -2.79 -33.95 11.66
N GLN A 869 -3.86 -34.43 11.02
CA GLN A 869 -5.22 -33.89 11.21
C GLN A 869 -5.70 -33.99 12.67
N ASN A 870 -5.30 -35.07 13.36
CA ASN A 870 -5.69 -35.36 14.74
C ASN A 870 -4.67 -34.92 15.80
N SER A 871 -3.64 -34.16 15.43
CA SER A 871 -2.63 -33.72 16.38
C SER A 871 -3.17 -32.64 17.33
N LEU A 872 -2.65 -32.60 18.56
CA LEU A 872 -3.02 -31.60 19.56
C LEU A 872 -2.73 -30.17 19.07
N VAL A 873 -1.60 -29.97 18.39
CA VAL A 873 -1.25 -28.67 17.82
C VAL A 873 -2.20 -28.30 16.70
N ASN A 874 -2.58 -29.24 15.83
CA ASN A 874 -3.50 -28.98 14.72
C ASN A 874 -4.91 -28.59 15.21
N LEU A 875 -5.38 -29.20 16.31
CA LEU A 875 -6.65 -28.84 16.94
C LEU A 875 -6.67 -27.35 17.34
N TRP A 876 -5.65 -26.90 18.07
CA TRP A 876 -5.54 -25.51 18.51
C TRP A 876 -5.26 -24.55 17.36
N LEU A 877 -4.46 -24.96 16.37
CA LEU A 877 -4.19 -24.16 15.19
C LEU A 877 -5.45 -23.94 14.35
N THR A 878 -6.27 -24.98 14.17
CA THR A 878 -7.55 -24.89 13.45
C THR A 878 -8.51 -23.94 14.15
N LYS A 879 -8.62 -24.04 15.49
CA LYS A 879 -9.40 -23.10 16.30
C LYS A 879 -8.89 -21.67 16.15
N TYR A 880 -7.57 -21.47 16.28
CA TYR A 880 -6.95 -20.15 16.18
C TYR A 880 -7.19 -19.51 14.81
N ARG A 881 -7.04 -20.27 13.71
CA ARG A 881 -7.33 -19.80 12.34
C ARG A 881 -8.79 -19.36 12.18
N ALA A 882 -9.74 -20.12 12.73
CA ALA A 882 -11.15 -19.77 12.68
C ALA A 882 -11.46 -18.45 13.41
N GLU A 883 -10.75 -18.17 14.51
CA GLU A 883 -10.97 -16.98 15.34
C GLU A 883 -10.18 -15.75 14.86
N ASN A 884 -8.99 -15.94 14.28
CA ASN A 884 -8.02 -14.87 14.03
C ASN A 884 -7.67 -14.67 12.55
N GLY A 885 -8.07 -15.59 11.67
CA GLY A 885 -7.83 -15.50 10.22
C GLY A 885 -6.34 -15.53 9.85
N GLY A 886 -5.90 -14.58 9.01
CA GLY A 886 -4.53 -14.49 8.48
C GLY A 886 -3.43 -14.02 9.45
N LEU A 887 -3.65 -14.13 10.76
CA LEU A 887 -2.63 -13.84 11.78
C LEU A 887 -1.79 -15.09 12.06
N VAL A 888 -0.52 -14.87 12.43
CA VAL A 888 0.36 -15.91 12.98
C VAL A 888 0.02 -16.16 14.44
N TYR A 889 0.19 -17.41 14.85
CA TYR A 889 0.04 -17.92 16.19
C TYR A 889 1.44 -17.97 16.85
N PRO A 890 1.76 -17.04 17.78
CA PRO A 890 3.03 -17.08 18.49
C PRO A 890 3.19 -18.41 19.23
N THR A 891 4.37 -19.01 19.15
CA THR A 891 4.65 -20.31 19.80
C THR A 891 4.41 -20.27 21.30
N SER A 892 4.66 -19.14 21.98
CA SER A 892 4.37 -18.98 23.42
C SER A 892 2.87 -19.13 23.73
N SER A 893 2.02 -18.53 22.89
CA SER A 893 0.57 -18.58 23.03
C SER A 893 0.05 -19.98 22.72
N LEU A 894 0.55 -20.59 21.63
CA LEU A 894 0.21 -21.96 21.27
C LEU A 894 0.55 -22.95 22.39
N TYR A 895 1.76 -22.88 22.94
CA TYR A 895 2.17 -23.78 24.01
C TYR A 895 1.30 -23.59 25.27
N LYS A 896 0.94 -22.35 25.60
CA LYS A 896 0.02 -22.06 26.71
C LYS A 896 -1.36 -22.69 26.50
N ASP A 897 -1.93 -22.58 25.31
CA ASP A 897 -3.23 -23.16 24.99
C ASP A 897 -3.18 -24.70 24.97
N VAL A 898 -2.11 -25.24 24.37
CA VAL A 898 -1.81 -26.68 24.37
C VAL A 898 -1.70 -27.24 25.79
N THR A 899 -1.14 -26.48 26.75
CA THR A 899 -0.88 -26.97 28.12
C THR A 899 -1.96 -26.62 29.15
N SER A 900 -2.79 -25.61 28.90
CA SER A 900 -3.81 -25.15 29.86
C SER A 900 -5.11 -25.96 29.85
N GLY A 901 -5.32 -26.81 28.84
CA GLY A 901 -6.52 -27.64 28.71
C GLY A 901 -6.31 -29.09 29.17
N SER A 902 -7.38 -29.72 29.66
CA SER A 902 -7.39 -31.14 30.04
C SER A 902 -6.96 -32.09 28.91
N ILE A 903 -7.23 -31.71 27.65
CA ILE A 903 -6.82 -32.48 26.47
C ILE A 903 -5.29 -32.59 26.39
N GLY A 904 -4.57 -31.49 26.67
CA GLY A 904 -3.11 -31.48 26.61
C GLY A 904 -2.47 -32.31 27.71
N GLU A 905 -2.96 -32.18 28.95
CA GLU A 905 -2.52 -33.01 30.07
C GLU A 905 -2.71 -34.51 29.77
N VAL A 906 -3.89 -34.89 29.29
CA VAL A 906 -4.20 -36.27 28.89
C VAL A 906 -3.25 -36.75 27.78
N PHE A 907 -3.01 -35.92 26.76
CA PHE A 907 -2.09 -36.25 25.68
C PHE A 907 -0.66 -36.49 26.20
N PHE A 908 -0.13 -35.62 27.06
CA PHE A 908 1.23 -35.75 27.57
C PHE A 908 1.39 -36.95 28.50
N GLU A 909 0.41 -37.23 29.36
CA GLU A 909 0.43 -38.42 30.20
C GLU A 909 0.27 -39.71 29.38
N GLN A 910 -0.52 -39.70 28.31
CA GLN A 910 -0.59 -40.82 27.37
C GLN A 910 0.76 -41.08 26.69
N MET A 911 1.42 -40.04 26.18
CA MET A 911 2.75 -40.19 25.55
C MET A 911 3.80 -40.72 26.54
N LYS A 912 3.77 -40.24 27.78
CA LYS A 912 4.60 -40.75 28.87
C LYS A 912 4.32 -42.21 29.19
N ALA A 913 3.06 -42.59 29.32
CA ALA A 913 2.65 -43.96 29.60
C ALA A 913 3.07 -44.92 28.48
N LEU A 914 2.88 -44.52 27.21
CA LEU A 914 3.32 -45.28 26.03
C LEU A 914 4.84 -45.45 26.00
N ALA A 915 5.59 -44.38 26.29
CA ALA A 915 7.04 -44.41 26.37
C ALA A 915 7.54 -45.40 27.43
N VAL A 916 7.02 -45.29 28.65
CA VAL A 916 7.38 -46.17 29.77
C VAL A 916 7.02 -47.63 29.47
N ALA A 917 5.85 -47.87 28.87
CA ALA A 917 5.42 -49.21 28.47
C ALA A 917 6.31 -49.84 27.38
N SER A 918 6.81 -49.04 26.45
CA SER A 918 7.66 -49.51 25.34
C SER A 918 9.14 -49.67 25.71
N GLY A 919 9.55 -49.15 26.88
CA GLY A 919 10.92 -49.26 27.38
C GLY A 919 11.90 -48.30 26.70
N LYS A 920 13.20 -48.60 26.82
CA LYS A 920 14.28 -47.77 26.24
C LYS A 920 14.26 -47.85 24.71
N LEU A 921 14.54 -46.71 24.07
CA LEU A 921 14.64 -46.59 22.61
C LEU A 921 15.70 -47.57 22.06
N PRO A 922 15.32 -48.51 21.18
CA PRO A 922 16.29 -49.36 20.51
C PRO A 922 17.06 -48.55 19.45
N VAL A 923 18.25 -49.02 19.05
CA VAL A 923 19.10 -48.36 18.04
C VAL A 923 18.35 -48.05 16.72
N HIS A 924 17.40 -48.89 16.32
CA HIS A 924 16.57 -48.69 15.12
C HIS A 924 15.20 -48.03 15.39
N GLY A 925 14.92 -47.63 16.63
CA GLY A 925 13.61 -47.10 17.06
C GLY A 925 13.23 -45.80 16.36
N ILE A 926 14.20 -44.91 16.11
CA ILE A 926 13.99 -43.65 15.39
C ILE A 926 13.60 -43.92 13.93
N THR A 927 14.31 -44.84 13.26
CA THR A 927 14.00 -45.24 11.88
C THR A 927 12.60 -45.85 11.79
N ALA A 928 12.22 -46.70 12.76
CA ALA A 928 10.87 -47.27 12.81
C ALA A 928 9.78 -46.19 12.99
N ALA A 929 10.00 -45.20 13.87
CA ALA A 929 9.06 -44.10 14.04
C ALA A 929 8.89 -43.27 12.75
N LEU A 930 9.98 -42.98 12.04
CA LEU A 930 9.94 -42.26 10.76
C LEU A 930 9.18 -43.04 9.68
N LEU A 931 9.25 -44.38 9.69
CA LEU A 931 8.43 -45.25 8.83
C LEU A 931 6.95 -45.28 9.23
N GLY A 932 6.56 -44.59 10.31
CA GLY A 932 5.19 -44.42 10.76
C GLY A 932 4.70 -45.41 11.79
N HIS A 933 5.60 -46.19 12.40
CA HIS A 933 5.24 -46.99 13.57
C HIS A 933 4.90 -46.06 14.74
N LYS A 934 3.72 -46.24 15.34
CA LYS A 934 3.18 -45.39 16.43
C LYS A 934 3.80 -45.66 17.81
N THR A 935 4.94 -46.36 17.87
CA THR A 935 5.57 -46.70 19.15
C THR A 935 6.41 -45.54 19.64
N VAL A 936 6.16 -45.11 20.86
CA VAL A 936 6.95 -44.09 21.56
C VAL A 936 7.81 -44.80 22.60
N TYR A 937 9.09 -44.47 22.67
CA TYR A 937 10.05 -45.08 23.61
C TYR A 937 10.61 -44.03 24.58
N VAL A 938 11.11 -44.49 25.73
CA VAL A 938 11.94 -43.66 26.61
C VAL A 938 13.26 -43.38 25.91
N GLY A 939 13.57 -42.09 25.69
CA GLY A 939 14.81 -41.67 25.05
C GLY A 939 16.05 -42.10 25.82
N ASP A 940 17.09 -42.48 25.09
CA ASP A 940 18.33 -42.98 25.67
C ASP A 940 19.26 -41.83 26.13
N ALA A 941 19.84 -41.98 27.31
CA ALA A 941 20.65 -40.97 27.98
C ALA A 941 21.90 -40.59 27.18
N ASP A 942 22.46 -41.53 26.42
CA ASP A 942 23.68 -41.33 25.63
C ASP A 942 23.47 -40.34 24.46
N TYR A 943 22.25 -40.27 23.93
CA TYR A 943 21.88 -39.36 22.83
C TYR A 943 21.27 -38.04 23.35
N LYS A 944 20.92 -37.97 24.64
CA LYS A 944 20.21 -36.81 25.24
C LYS A 944 20.93 -35.49 24.98
N SER A 945 22.26 -35.46 25.01
CA SER A 945 23.02 -34.22 24.76
C SER A 945 23.02 -33.78 23.29
N ALA A 946 23.00 -34.74 22.35
CA ALA A 946 22.95 -34.45 20.92
C ALA A 946 21.54 -34.00 20.52
N ILE A 947 20.50 -34.62 21.08
CA ILE A 947 19.11 -34.25 20.86
C ILE A 947 18.81 -32.83 21.38
N LYS A 948 19.33 -32.45 22.56
CA LYS A 948 19.24 -31.06 23.03
C LYS A 948 19.84 -30.07 22.05
N PHE A 949 20.99 -30.44 21.48
CA PHE A 949 21.70 -29.59 20.53
C PHE A 949 20.93 -29.48 19.21
N PHE A 950 20.44 -30.60 18.69
CA PHE A 950 19.53 -30.66 17.54
C PHE A 950 18.32 -29.73 17.72
N ILE A 951 17.56 -29.88 18.80
CA ILE A 951 16.37 -29.05 19.05
C ILE A 951 16.76 -27.59 19.12
N ARG A 952 17.84 -27.24 19.82
CA ARG A 952 18.33 -25.86 19.91
C ARG A 952 18.66 -25.29 18.52
N LEU A 953 19.32 -26.07 17.66
CA LEU A 953 19.67 -25.64 16.30
C LEU A 953 18.42 -25.46 15.44
N VAL A 954 17.51 -26.42 15.44
CA VAL A 954 16.25 -26.34 14.68
C VAL A 954 15.38 -25.18 15.17
N THR A 955 15.26 -24.97 16.49
CA THR A 955 14.48 -23.84 17.03
C THR A 955 15.12 -22.49 16.68
N THR A 956 16.46 -22.41 16.62
CA THR A 956 17.17 -21.21 16.16
C THR A 956 16.92 -20.97 14.67
N MET A 957 17.02 -22.02 13.86
CA MET A 957 16.69 -21.98 12.45
C MET A 957 15.24 -21.54 12.23
N ASP A 958 14.28 -22.06 13.00
CA ASP A 958 12.86 -21.71 12.88
C ASP A 958 12.55 -20.25 13.21
N MET A 959 13.37 -19.63 14.07
CA MET A 959 13.28 -18.22 14.40
C MET A 959 13.83 -17.31 13.28
N MET A 960 14.83 -17.78 12.53
CA MET A 960 15.52 -17.02 11.48
C MET A 960 14.94 -17.28 10.08
N VAL A 961 14.75 -18.55 9.74
CA VAL A 961 14.28 -19.06 8.44
C VAL A 961 12.78 -19.35 8.53
N LYS A 962 11.98 -18.29 8.39
CA LYS A 962 10.52 -18.36 8.48
C LYS A 962 9.92 -18.64 7.09
N ASP A 963 9.15 -19.71 6.98
CA ASP A 963 8.30 -19.92 5.80
C ASP A 963 7.28 -18.77 5.74
N PRO A 964 7.20 -17.98 4.65
CA PRO A 964 6.24 -16.87 4.55
C PRO A 964 4.78 -17.30 4.81
N ASP A 965 4.42 -18.54 4.50
CA ASP A 965 3.09 -19.10 4.71
C ASP A 965 2.86 -19.67 6.13
N ALA A 966 3.88 -19.65 7.01
CA ALA A 966 3.79 -20.20 8.37
C ALA A 966 2.69 -19.56 9.22
N ASP A 967 1.87 -20.40 9.83
CA ASP A 967 0.88 -19.97 10.83
C ASP A 967 1.44 -20.01 12.24
N ILE A 968 2.41 -20.86 12.55
CA ILE A 968 3.05 -20.91 13.87
C ILE A 968 4.42 -20.27 13.72
N VAL A 969 4.76 -19.33 14.60
CA VAL A 969 6.00 -18.56 14.47
C VAL A 969 6.70 -18.32 15.79
N ILE A 970 8.03 -18.32 15.71
CA ILE A 970 8.92 -17.82 16.75
C ILE A 970 9.31 -16.40 16.35
N ARG A 971 8.85 -15.39 17.10
CA ARG A 971 9.21 -13.99 16.81
C ARG A 971 10.69 -13.77 17.07
N SER A 972 11.33 -12.95 16.22
CA SER A 972 12.77 -12.70 16.35
C SER A 972 13.07 -12.04 17.69
N GLY A 973 14.09 -12.53 18.40
CA GLY A 973 14.49 -12.04 19.72
C GLY A 973 13.50 -12.31 20.87
N ASN A 974 12.40 -13.03 20.64
CA ASN A 974 11.40 -13.30 21.68
C ASN A 974 11.74 -14.58 22.47
N GLN A 975 12.19 -14.41 23.72
CA GLN A 975 12.63 -15.53 24.56
C GLN A 975 11.47 -16.46 24.97
N ASP A 976 10.25 -15.95 25.13
CA ASP A 976 9.08 -16.76 25.49
C ASP A 976 8.68 -17.69 24.34
N ASP A 977 8.66 -17.16 23.11
CA ASP A 977 8.40 -17.93 21.91
C ASP A 977 9.48 -19.01 21.70
N TYR A 978 10.75 -18.66 21.92
CA TYR A 978 11.87 -19.59 21.79
C TYR A 978 11.79 -20.73 22.82
N ALA A 979 11.56 -20.41 24.09
CA ALA A 979 11.40 -21.40 25.15
C ALA A 979 10.19 -22.32 24.91
N ALA A 980 9.07 -21.75 24.46
CA ALA A 980 7.88 -22.51 24.12
C ALA A 980 8.11 -23.46 22.91
N ALA A 981 8.85 -23.01 21.90
CA ALA A 981 9.21 -23.85 20.76
C ALA A 981 10.08 -25.05 21.17
N LEU A 982 11.07 -24.86 22.07
CA LEU A 982 11.84 -25.97 22.64
C LEU A 982 10.93 -27.01 23.31
N LEU A 983 9.93 -26.56 24.07
CA LEU A 983 8.98 -27.41 24.79
C LEU A 983 8.00 -28.13 23.83
N LEU A 984 7.52 -27.45 22.78
CA LEU A 984 6.70 -28.07 21.74
C LEU A 984 7.50 -29.14 20.98
N PHE A 985 8.77 -28.88 20.66
CA PHE A 985 9.65 -29.89 20.07
C PHE A 985 9.79 -31.12 20.98
N GLU A 986 10.07 -30.88 22.26
CA GLU A 986 10.29 -31.93 23.25
C GLU A 986 9.03 -32.78 23.49
N LYS A 987 7.87 -32.15 23.63
CA LYS A 987 6.64 -32.81 24.08
C LYS A 987 5.71 -33.26 22.96
N CYS A 988 5.80 -32.65 21.78
CA CYS A 988 4.94 -32.96 20.64
C CYS A 988 5.74 -33.57 19.49
N THR A 989 6.75 -32.86 18.98
CA THR A 989 7.46 -33.28 17.78
C THR A 989 8.28 -34.56 17.97
N LEU A 990 9.08 -34.65 19.03
CA LEU A 990 9.92 -35.82 19.30
C LEU A 990 9.13 -37.12 19.46
N PRO A 991 8.03 -37.17 20.24
CA PRO A 991 7.25 -38.39 20.38
C PRO A 991 6.54 -38.78 19.09
N LEU A 992 5.97 -37.80 18.38
CA LEU A 992 5.12 -38.07 17.22
C LEU A 992 5.89 -38.45 15.95
N TYR A 993 7.04 -37.83 15.70
CA TYR A 993 7.81 -38.06 14.46
C TYR A 993 9.04 -38.93 14.66
N PHE A 994 9.64 -38.91 15.85
CA PHE A 994 10.90 -39.62 16.12
C PHE A 994 10.74 -40.73 17.16
N GLY A 995 9.53 -40.94 17.70
CA GLY A 995 9.23 -42.03 18.64
C GLY A 995 9.98 -41.91 19.97
N MET A 996 10.36 -40.69 20.37
CA MET A 996 11.16 -40.45 21.58
C MET A 996 10.43 -39.57 22.58
N TYR A 997 10.42 -39.99 23.84
CA TYR A 997 9.91 -39.20 24.96
C TYR A 997 10.87 -39.24 26.14
N TYR A 998 11.09 -38.09 26.79
CA TYR A 998 11.96 -37.97 27.96
C TYR A 998 11.10 -37.60 29.18
N PRO A 999 10.76 -38.56 30.07
CA PRO A 999 9.84 -38.30 31.19
C PRO A 999 10.31 -37.22 32.17
N ASP A 1000 11.62 -37.10 32.39
CA ASP A 1000 12.22 -36.07 33.25
C ASP A 1000 12.51 -34.76 32.52
N GLY A 1001 12.08 -34.69 31.26
CA GLY A 1001 12.36 -33.63 30.33
C GLY A 1001 13.79 -33.57 29.81
N LEU A 1002 13.98 -32.80 28.74
CA LEU A 1002 15.28 -32.48 28.17
C LEU A 1002 15.90 -31.32 28.93
N PHE A 1003 15.23 -30.19 29.01
CA PHE A 1003 15.78 -28.96 29.58
C PHE A 1003 15.33 -28.74 31.03
N LYS A 1004 16.27 -28.42 31.93
CA LYS A 1004 15.94 -28.12 33.34
C LYS A 1004 15.32 -26.73 33.51
N ASP A 1005 15.82 -25.76 32.74
CA ASP A 1005 15.33 -24.39 32.68
C ASP A 1005 15.43 -23.91 31.23
N VAL A 1006 14.31 -23.95 30.51
CA VAL A 1006 14.24 -23.58 29.09
C VAL A 1006 14.47 -22.09 28.86
N TYR A 1007 14.12 -21.24 29.83
CA TYR A 1007 14.24 -19.78 29.69
C TYR A 1007 15.69 -19.29 29.77
N ARG A 1008 16.62 -20.11 30.27
CA ARG A 1008 18.07 -19.83 30.20
C ARG A 1008 18.71 -20.25 28.88
N ILE A 1009 18.01 -21.01 28.04
CA ILE A 1009 18.54 -21.46 26.76
C ILE A 1009 18.35 -20.33 25.75
N LYS A 1010 19.47 -19.79 25.25
CA LYS A 1010 19.46 -18.78 24.19
C LYS A 1010 19.49 -19.43 22.79
N PRO A 1011 19.01 -18.73 21.75
CA PRO A 1011 19.30 -19.06 20.36
C PRO A 1011 20.78 -19.39 20.15
N TYR A 1012 21.06 -20.31 19.21
CA TYR A 1012 22.43 -20.75 18.99
C TYR A 1012 23.25 -19.64 18.32
N GLY A 1013 24.21 -19.11 19.08
CA GLY A 1013 25.18 -18.13 18.61
C GLY A 1013 24.89 -16.67 18.98
N ASP A 1014 23.99 -16.41 19.93
CA ASP A 1014 23.79 -15.10 20.62
C ASP A 1014 24.79 -14.86 21.77
N ALA A 1015 26.02 -15.40 21.66
CA ALA A 1015 27.06 -15.36 22.68
C ALA A 1015 28.35 -14.74 22.15
#